data_AF-A0A960WWN2-F1
#
_entry.id   AF-A0A960WWN2-F1
#
_cell.length_a   1.000
_cell.length_b   1.000
_cell.length_c   1.000
_cell.angle_alpha   90.00
_cell.angle_beta   90.00
_cell.angle_gamma   90.00
#
_symmetry.space_group_name_H-M   'P 1'
#
loop_
_entity.id
_entity.type
_entity.pdbx_description
1 polymer ?
#
loop_
_entity_poly.entity_id
_entity_poly.type
_entity_poly.pdbx_seq_one_letter_code
_entity_poly.pdbx_strand_id
1 'polypeptide(L)'
;MAEQRQRVLVSTDIGGTDPDDFQSMVHLLVYADSFDLEGLIASPFGLGRKKDILAVIDRYELDFPKLKTHSHDYPTAEALRAITKQGACDAPDASGVSQPTEGSKWIIQCARRDDPRPLHVLVWGGIEDLAQALHDAPDILPKLRVFFIGGPNKKWSVEAYNYIEQNHPTLWMIESNATYRGWFVGGNQKGEWGNKEFVSRHIAGHGALGDYFNTQLKGTIKMGDTPSVARLIHGTPEDPTQPSWGGQYVRIWDDRKTVFDHLTTAADTAEVFGIVEFTLPVPDGFSAKNTARMIFDGGVPISAGVNEGKVLRFRFSPRDAKVWSYVIKSDFAGLDGKSGQFTAAPPPIERTGKPSTAHPNWWIDDPDPAAAEGVHPGAKSVNRLREDFLRDFAERMNRCAKAAPADIKTPSAASPHAQVRSVGLDEVHWTDGFWAKRHDSLLHEMLPGLVRLMDGTDYSQYFRNFEIAAGLGEGSYRGAPFNDGDYYKLIEAVSAVVAVTHDEEQERYLDRAIAVIAKAQRPDGYIHTPVIIGEQKGDKKAVPFRDRKNFEVYNMGHLFTAACVHHQATGKTDLLVVATKAADFLEKAFANPTPELAGNSICPSHYMGLIDLYRETGERRYLELAKKFFAMRDLVARSGEGEDDNQSRVPFRDQNEALGHAVRANYLFAGAADLFAETGDAATASMLERVWTNVVQKKLYITGACGALHDGASPDGSKDQKHITRVHQAYGRNYQLPNTTAHNETCANIGNVLWNWRMFLNTGEARFMDVAELALYNSVLSGVSLDGTQFFYTNPLRVTDPMPVALRWSRTRVPFVSSFCCPPNLARMLAEVSNYAYAKSADTIWVNLYGGSTLATKLPDGTPIKLTQETEYPWNGQVRVTVKESSGQPFALKLRIPGWAKSASARVNLGPSVETSPPGTYFELRRTWKAGDTVDLDIPMPVQLIEANPLVEDTLNQVAVKRGPVVYCLESPDLPEGVRVMDVSVPANVDLQARYDEQLLGGVAALDGTLLARPADEWQGQLYRELKTSTPTPVKVQMIPYCVWANRGKSEMSVWLRRE
;
A
#
# COMPACT_ATOMS: atom_id res chain seq x y z
N MET A 1 1.16 -10.71 -27.28
CA MET A 1 2.29 -10.48 -28.20
C MET A 1 2.91 -9.16 -27.77
N ALA A 2 4.22 -9.07 -27.56
CA ALA A 2 4.84 -7.80 -27.21
C ALA A 2 4.71 -6.84 -28.41
N GLU A 3 4.10 -5.68 -28.22
CA GLU A 3 4.06 -4.64 -29.25
C GLU A 3 5.49 -4.20 -29.58
N GLN A 4 5.78 -4.12 -30.88
CA GLN A 4 7.11 -3.77 -31.39
C GLN A 4 7.34 -2.25 -31.22
N ARG A 5 8.44 -1.84 -30.56
CA ARG A 5 8.83 -0.42 -30.41
C ARG A 5 9.01 0.26 -31.76
N GLN A 6 8.61 1.52 -31.87
CA GLN A 6 8.77 2.30 -33.11
C GLN A 6 10.17 2.93 -33.19
N ARG A 7 10.72 3.05 -34.41
CA ARG A 7 11.99 3.74 -34.66
C ARG A 7 11.72 5.23 -34.78
N VAL A 8 12.31 6.04 -33.90
CA VAL A 8 11.96 7.46 -33.77
C VAL A 8 13.21 8.33 -33.87
N LEU A 9 13.12 9.37 -34.69
CA LEU A 9 14.09 10.46 -34.77
C LEU A 9 13.34 11.78 -34.60
N VAL A 10 13.84 12.65 -33.74
CA VAL A 10 13.26 13.97 -33.48
C VAL A 10 14.16 15.05 -34.04
N SER A 11 13.60 16.01 -34.77
CA SER A 11 14.23 17.27 -35.17
C SER A 11 13.49 18.43 -34.52
N THR A 12 14.15 19.24 -33.71
CA THR A 12 13.52 20.23 -32.81
C THR A 12 14.19 21.58 -32.88
N ASP A 13 13.41 22.67 -32.71
CA ASP A 13 13.94 24.02 -32.57
C ASP A 13 14.19 24.43 -31.11
N ILE A 14 14.33 23.46 -30.21
CA ILE A 14 14.63 23.68 -28.78
C ILE A 14 15.72 24.73 -28.53
N GLY A 15 15.42 25.66 -27.61
CA GLY A 15 16.24 26.85 -27.34
C GLY A 15 16.10 27.97 -28.37
N GLY A 16 15.28 27.77 -29.41
CA GLY A 16 14.94 28.72 -30.46
C GLY A 16 13.80 29.64 -30.08
N THR A 17 12.78 29.73 -30.94
CA THR A 17 11.69 30.71 -30.75
C THR A 17 10.58 30.24 -29.83
N ASP A 18 10.47 28.93 -29.58
CA ASP A 18 9.44 28.38 -28.71
C ASP A 18 10.04 27.63 -27.50
N PRO A 19 9.74 28.05 -26.25
CA PRO A 19 10.24 27.37 -25.06
C PRO A 19 9.48 26.08 -24.68
N ASP A 20 8.42 25.68 -25.39
CA ASP A 20 7.71 24.42 -25.10
C ASP A 20 8.42 23.17 -25.62
N ASP A 21 9.34 23.26 -26.58
CA ASP A 21 10.21 22.15 -26.98
C ASP A 21 10.94 21.52 -25.80
N PHE A 22 11.29 22.30 -24.77
CA PHE A 22 11.87 21.77 -23.54
C PHE A 22 10.87 20.86 -22.79
N GLN A 23 9.59 21.23 -22.76
CA GLN A 23 8.53 20.42 -22.17
C GLN A 23 8.28 19.16 -23.02
N SER A 24 8.21 19.29 -24.35
CA SER A 24 8.03 18.16 -25.27
C SER A 24 9.21 17.17 -25.20
N MET A 25 10.44 17.67 -25.05
CA MET A 25 11.63 16.84 -24.87
C MET A 25 11.62 16.10 -23.53
N VAL A 26 11.19 16.74 -22.44
CA VAL A 26 10.99 16.05 -21.15
C VAL A 26 9.98 14.92 -21.30
N HIS A 27 8.83 15.18 -21.94
CA HIS A 27 7.83 14.15 -22.19
C HIS A 27 8.40 12.98 -23.01
N LEU A 28 9.11 13.25 -24.12
CA LEU A 28 9.78 12.20 -24.91
C LEU A 28 10.72 11.34 -24.07
N LEU A 29 11.58 11.96 -23.26
CA LEU A 29 12.61 11.24 -22.50
C LEU A 29 12.01 10.37 -21.38
N VAL A 30 10.90 10.80 -20.77
CA VAL A 30 10.17 10.00 -19.76
C VAL A 30 9.51 8.76 -20.38
N TYR A 31 9.24 8.78 -21.69
CA TYR A 31 8.73 7.65 -22.48
C TYR A 31 9.78 6.96 -23.35
N ALA A 32 11.08 7.23 -23.12
CA ALA A 32 12.13 6.70 -23.99
C ALA A 32 12.22 5.16 -24.01
N ASP A 33 11.65 4.46 -23.01
CA ASP A 33 11.50 2.99 -22.99
C ASP A 33 10.48 2.48 -24.02
N SER A 34 9.59 3.33 -24.53
CA SER A 34 8.57 2.96 -25.54
C SER A 34 9.08 3.04 -26.99
N PHE A 35 10.27 3.60 -27.22
CA PHE A 35 10.76 3.89 -28.57
C PHE A 35 12.21 3.48 -28.80
N ASP A 36 12.53 3.02 -29.99
CA ASP A 36 13.92 2.94 -30.45
C ASP A 36 14.35 4.35 -30.92
N LEU A 37 14.86 5.16 -30.00
CA LEU A 37 15.34 6.50 -30.30
C LEU A 37 16.64 6.42 -31.13
N GLU A 38 16.58 6.89 -32.37
CA GLU A 38 17.71 6.84 -33.31
C GLU A 38 18.38 8.20 -33.54
N GLY A 39 17.72 9.32 -33.23
CA GLY A 39 18.31 10.65 -33.37
C GLY A 39 17.56 11.75 -32.64
N LEU A 40 18.32 12.70 -32.10
CA LEU A 40 17.81 13.96 -31.53
C LEU A 40 18.56 15.13 -32.20
N ILE A 41 17.92 15.83 -33.12
CA ILE A 41 18.54 16.84 -33.98
C ILE A 41 18.05 18.22 -33.55
N ALA A 42 18.97 19.13 -33.23
CA ALA A 42 18.62 20.53 -33.01
C ALA A 42 18.65 21.27 -34.35
N SER A 43 17.50 21.59 -34.93
CA SER A 43 17.36 22.36 -36.19
C SER A 43 16.51 23.63 -35.97
N PRO A 44 17.01 24.62 -35.21
CA PRO A 44 16.21 25.76 -34.79
C PRO A 44 16.25 26.93 -35.75
N PHE A 45 15.10 27.61 -35.84
CA PHE A 45 15.10 29.01 -36.21
C PHE A 45 15.50 29.85 -34.98
N GLY A 46 16.67 30.49 -35.01
CA GLY A 46 17.14 31.37 -33.94
C GLY A 46 18.35 30.85 -33.16
N LEU A 47 18.36 31.05 -31.82
CA LEU A 47 19.54 30.86 -30.98
C LEU A 47 19.73 29.44 -30.43
N GLY A 48 18.71 28.58 -30.53
CA GLY A 48 18.76 27.21 -30.03
C GLY A 48 19.90 26.42 -30.65
N ARG A 49 20.50 25.49 -29.94
CA ARG A 49 21.60 24.65 -30.43
C ARG A 49 21.51 23.27 -29.82
N LYS A 50 22.33 22.35 -30.32
CA LYS A 50 22.54 21.01 -29.77
C LYS A 50 22.72 20.99 -28.25
N LYS A 51 23.37 22.00 -27.67
CA LYS A 51 23.56 22.15 -26.22
C LYS A 51 22.24 22.20 -25.43
N ASP A 52 21.16 22.67 -26.05
CA ASP A 52 19.87 22.83 -25.40
C ASP A 52 19.15 21.47 -25.28
N ILE A 53 19.32 20.58 -26.26
CA ILE A 53 18.95 19.14 -26.11
C ILE A 53 19.79 18.50 -25.00
N LEU A 54 21.11 18.72 -25.04
CA LEU A 54 22.02 18.15 -24.04
C LEU A 54 21.66 18.61 -22.62
N ALA A 55 21.20 19.85 -22.45
CA ALA A 55 20.75 20.35 -21.15
C ALA A 55 19.54 19.57 -20.59
N VAL A 56 18.63 19.08 -21.45
CA VAL A 56 17.52 18.20 -21.01
C VAL A 56 18.04 16.79 -20.71
N ILE A 57 18.97 16.28 -21.52
CA ILE A 57 19.61 14.97 -21.28
C ILE A 57 20.39 14.99 -19.96
N ASP A 58 21.01 16.11 -19.58
CA ASP A 58 21.68 16.26 -18.29
C ASP A 58 20.68 16.15 -17.12
N ARG A 59 19.41 16.53 -17.31
CA ARG A 59 18.35 16.28 -16.31
C ARG A 59 17.91 14.83 -16.32
N TYR A 60 17.75 14.26 -17.50
CA TYR A 60 17.45 12.84 -17.66
C TYR A 60 18.48 11.95 -16.99
N GLU A 61 19.78 12.27 -17.10
CA GLU A 61 20.86 11.51 -16.46
C GLU A 61 20.71 11.43 -14.94
N LEU A 62 20.22 12.50 -14.31
CA LEU A 62 19.96 12.54 -12.86
C LEU A 62 18.81 11.62 -12.45
N ASP A 63 17.80 11.45 -13.31
CA ASP A 63 16.65 10.59 -13.05
C ASP A 63 16.80 9.18 -13.65
N PHE A 64 17.75 8.95 -14.56
CA PHE A 64 18.00 7.68 -15.24
C PHE A 64 18.16 6.49 -14.28
N PRO A 65 18.87 6.59 -13.14
CA PRO A 65 18.96 5.51 -12.17
C PRO A 65 17.60 5.05 -11.62
N LYS A 66 16.59 5.92 -11.60
CA LYS A 66 15.21 5.62 -11.20
C LYS A 66 14.40 5.10 -12.38
N LEU A 67 14.46 5.77 -13.52
CA LEU A 67 13.74 5.35 -14.73
C LEU A 67 14.07 3.90 -15.11
N LYS A 68 15.35 3.51 -15.04
CA LYS A 68 15.79 2.14 -15.36
C LYS A 68 15.27 1.05 -14.41
N THR A 69 14.74 1.41 -13.21
CA THR A 69 14.11 0.43 -12.32
C THR A 69 12.71 0.05 -12.78
N HIS A 70 12.07 0.89 -13.60
CA HIS A 70 10.75 0.64 -14.17
C HIS A 70 10.81 -0.10 -15.49
N SER A 71 11.86 0.14 -16.30
CA SER A 71 12.09 -0.61 -17.53
C SER A 71 13.59 -0.64 -17.87
N HIS A 72 14.08 -1.80 -18.32
CA HIS A 72 15.45 -1.93 -18.81
C HIS A 72 15.66 -1.32 -20.20
N ASP A 73 14.57 -0.93 -20.85
CA ASP A 73 14.53 -0.40 -22.21
C ASP A 73 14.84 1.10 -22.31
N TYR A 74 14.99 1.79 -21.18
CA TYR A 74 15.41 3.19 -21.13
C TYR A 74 16.87 3.34 -21.63
N PRO A 75 17.14 4.20 -22.63
CA PRO A 75 18.49 4.42 -23.14
C PRO A 75 19.36 5.16 -22.12
N THR A 76 20.65 4.85 -22.06
CA THR A 76 21.57 5.61 -21.20
C THR A 76 21.70 7.06 -21.68
N ALA A 77 22.02 7.98 -20.77
CA ALA A 77 22.30 9.37 -21.15
C ALA A 77 23.45 9.46 -22.17
N GLU A 78 24.47 8.61 -22.06
CA GLU A 78 25.54 8.50 -23.06
C GLU A 78 25.02 8.09 -24.44
N ALA A 79 24.12 7.11 -24.52
CA ALA A 79 23.49 6.71 -25.78
C ALA A 79 22.68 7.86 -26.40
N LEU A 80 21.91 8.59 -25.59
CA LEU A 80 21.16 9.77 -26.03
C LEU A 80 22.10 10.87 -26.56
N ARG A 81 23.19 11.17 -25.85
CA ARG A 81 24.20 12.14 -26.30
C ARG A 81 24.85 11.72 -27.62
N ALA A 82 25.12 10.43 -27.81
CA ALA A 82 25.73 9.91 -29.03
C ALA A 82 24.85 10.11 -30.28
N ILE A 83 23.53 9.95 -30.13
CA ILE A 83 22.55 10.16 -31.20
C ILE A 83 22.09 11.63 -31.33
N THR A 84 22.58 12.52 -30.47
CA THR A 84 22.23 13.95 -30.54
C THR A 84 23.10 14.67 -31.58
N LYS A 85 22.49 15.42 -32.51
CA LYS A 85 23.16 16.09 -33.65
C LYS A 85 22.77 17.57 -33.75
N GLN A 86 23.65 18.36 -34.38
CA GLN A 86 23.36 19.74 -34.75
C GLN A 86 22.82 19.78 -36.19
N GLY A 87 21.57 20.18 -36.31
CA GLY A 87 20.90 20.45 -37.57
C GLY A 87 21.20 21.83 -38.13
N ALA A 88 20.42 22.22 -39.13
CA ALA A 88 20.49 23.53 -39.75
C ALA A 88 20.24 24.66 -38.73
N CYS A 89 20.98 25.76 -38.86
CA CYS A 89 20.80 26.99 -38.06
C CYS A 89 20.36 28.19 -38.92
N ASP A 90 20.51 28.08 -40.23
CA ASP A 90 20.23 29.12 -41.20
C ASP A 90 19.17 28.60 -42.18
N ALA A 91 18.23 29.47 -42.56
CA ALA A 91 17.28 29.14 -43.59
C ALA A 91 17.99 29.04 -44.96
N PRO A 92 17.59 28.08 -45.82
CA PRO A 92 18.11 27.99 -47.17
C PRO A 92 17.70 29.22 -48.00
N ASP A 93 18.36 29.40 -49.15
CA ASP A 93 17.87 30.33 -50.16
C ASP A 93 16.60 29.76 -50.86
N ALA A 94 16.11 30.42 -51.92
CA ALA A 94 14.89 29.98 -52.61
C ALA A 94 14.96 28.60 -53.27
N SER A 95 16.13 27.96 -53.33
CA SER A 95 16.22 26.56 -53.72
C SER A 95 15.55 25.64 -52.70
N GLY A 96 15.36 26.10 -51.45
CA GLY A 96 14.80 25.33 -50.34
C GLY A 96 15.73 24.27 -49.76
N VAL A 97 16.98 24.22 -50.24
CA VAL A 97 18.05 23.37 -49.73
C VAL A 97 19.30 24.21 -49.51
N SER A 98 20.26 23.71 -48.73
CA SER A 98 21.51 24.42 -48.45
C SER A 98 22.69 23.47 -48.58
N GLN A 99 23.53 23.37 -47.55
CA GLN A 99 24.64 22.42 -47.51
C GLN A 99 24.31 21.28 -46.54
N PRO A 100 24.82 20.05 -46.78
CA PRO A 100 24.58 18.91 -45.89
C PRO A 100 25.06 19.18 -44.45
N THR A 101 24.15 19.09 -43.48
CA THR A 101 24.41 19.31 -42.06
C THR A 101 24.77 18.00 -41.34
N GLU A 102 25.11 18.06 -40.04
CA GLU A 102 25.23 16.84 -39.22
C GLU A 102 23.85 16.16 -39.11
N GLY A 103 22.78 16.94 -38.96
CA GLY A 103 21.40 16.45 -38.89
C GLY A 103 20.91 15.75 -40.15
N SER A 104 21.03 16.39 -41.32
CA SER A 104 20.54 15.83 -42.59
C SER A 104 21.26 14.52 -42.94
N LYS A 105 22.57 14.44 -42.73
CA LYS A 105 23.35 13.20 -42.89
C LYS A 105 22.90 12.11 -41.93
N TRP A 106 22.56 12.46 -40.70
CA TRP A 106 22.10 11.50 -39.70
C TRP A 106 20.73 10.91 -40.06
N ILE A 107 19.81 11.72 -40.59
CA ILE A 107 18.51 11.24 -41.10
C ILE A 107 18.74 10.18 -42.19
N ILE A 108 19.63 10.44 -43.15
CA ILE A 108 19.97 9.49 -44.21
C ILE A 108 20.52 8.19 -43.62
N GLN A 109 21.46 8.30 -42.67
CA GLN A 109 22.07 7.15 -42.02
C GLN A 109 21.05 6.28 -41.28
N CYS A 110 20.17 6.89 -40.47
CA CYS A 110 19.11 6.19 -39.76
C CYS A 110 18.14 5.51 -40.74
N ALA A 111 17.68 6.22 -41.77
CA ALA A 111 16.76 5.66 -42.76
C ALA A 111 17.37 4.47 -43.53
N ARG A 112 18.68 4.52 -43.83
CA ARG A 112 19.37 3.43 -44.54
C ARG A 112 19.75 2.22 -43.67
N ARG A 113 19.50 2.25 -42.35
CA ARG A 113 19.67 1.03 -41.52
C ARG A 113 18.87 -0.13 -42.09
N ASP A 114 19.43 -1.32 -41.96
CA ASP A 114 18.79 -2.58 -42.34
C ASP A 114 17.76 -2.99 -41.28
N ASP A 115 16.66 -2.25 -41.25
CA ASP A 115 15.51 -2.51 -40.41
C ASP A 115 14.24 -2.33 -41.26
N PRO A 116 13.34 -3.33 -41.29
CA PRO A 116 12.12 -3.26 -42.11
C PRO A 116 11.09 -2.26 -41.60
N ARG A 117 11.19 -1.80 -40.34
CA ARG A 117 10.29 -0.80 -39.79
C ARG A 117 10.57 0.59 -40.38
N PRO A 118 9.54 1.41 -40.60
CA PRO A 118 9.72 2.80 -41.00
C PRO A 118 10.46 3.60 -39.92
N LEU A 119 11.14 4.66 -40.33
CA LEU A 119 11.69 5.67 -39.44
C LEU A 119 10.67 6.80 -39.28
N HIS A 120 10.15 6.96 -38.06
CA HIS A 120 9.30 8.09 -37.71
C HIS A 120 10.17 9.33 -37.45
N VAL A 121 10.02 10.34 -38.31
CA VAL A 121 10.74 11.61 -38.22
C VAL A 121 9.78 12.66 -37.68
N LEU A 122 9.92 12.98 -36.39
CA LEU A 122 9.09 13.99 -35.72
C LEU A 122 9.79 15.33 -35.83
N VAL A 123 9.22 16.26 -36.60
CA VAL A 123 9.79 17.58 -36.88
C VAL A 123 9.03 18.63 -36.08
N TRP A 124 9.62 19.07 -34.98
CA TRP A 124 9.09 20.03 -34.01
C TRP A 124 9.47 21.48 -34.35
N GLY A 125 10.55 21.65 -35.11
CA GLY A 125 11.08 22.95 -35.53
C GLY A 125 11.10 23.13 -37.04
N GLY A 126 12.23 23.58 -37.57
CA GLY A 126 12.41 23.72 -39.02
C GLY A 126 12.53 22.39 -39.77
N ILE A 127 12.14 22.38 -41.05
CA ILE A 127 12.12 21.18 -41.91
C ILE A 127 13.33 21.10 -42.87
N GLU A 128 14.32 21.98 -42.70
CA GLU A 128 15.48 22.13 -43.57
C GLU A 128 16.32 20.86 -43.66
N ASP A 129 16.59 20.19 -42.53
CA ASP A 129 17.41 18.98 -42.52
C ASP A 129 16.72 17.82 -43.25
N LEU A 130 15.38 17.74 -43.18
CA LEU A 130 14.61 16.75 -43.92
C LEU A 130 14.62 17.07 -45.42
N ALA A 131 14.45 18.35 -45.80
CA ALA A 131 14.53 18.78 -47.20
C ALA A 131 15.91 18.45 -47.80
N GLN A 132 16.98 18.78 -47.08
CA GLN A 132 18.34 18.47 -47.48
C GLN A 132 18.59 16.96 -47.55
N ALA A 133 18.10 16.18 -46.58
CA ALA A 133 18.26 14.71 -46.58
C ALA A 133 17.57 14.05 -47.78
N LEU A 134 16.36 14.50 -48.12
CA LEU A 134 15.61 14.01 -49.28
C LEU A 134 16.24 14.46 -50.61
N HIS A 135 16.86 15.64 -50.64
CA HIS A 135 17.64 16.11 -51.79
C HIS A 135 18.87 15.22 -52.03
N ASP A 136 19.66 14.98 -50.97
CA ASP A 136 20.92 14.22 -51.07
C ASP A 136 20.70 12.71 -51.25
N ALA A 137 19.59 12.17 -50.73
CA ALA A 137 19.28 10.75 -50.74
C ALA A 137 17.77 10.48 -50.96
N PRO A 138 17.24 10.73 -52.17
CA PRO A 138 15.81 10.54 -52.45
C PRO A 138 15.34 9.08 -52.28
N ASP A 139 16.24 8.10 -52.28
CA ASP A 139 15.96 6.68 -52.05
C ASP A 139 15.39 6.38 -50.65
N ILE A 140 15.58 7.27 -49.66
CA ILE A 140 15.09 7.04 -48.31
C ILE A 140 13.59 7.30 -48.16
N LEU A 141 12.96 7.99 -49.13
CA LEU A 141 11.57 8.45 -49.08
C LEU A 141 10.57 7.36 -48.64
N PRO A 142 10.59 6.13 -49.18
CA PRO A 142 9.62 5.09 -48.80
C PRO A 142 9.72 4.65 -47.33
N LYS A 143 10.87 4.88 -46.69
CA LYS A 143 11.15 4.46 -45.32
C LYS A 143 10.72 5.49 -44.27
N LEU A 144 10.35 6.70 -44.68
CA LEU A 144 10.04 7.78 -43.74
C LEU A 144 8.55 7.83 -43.40
N ARG A 145 8.27 8.20 -42.14
CA ARG A 145 6.96 8.62 -41.64
C ARG A 145 7.14 9.97 -40.96
N VAL A 146 6.79 11.05 -41.65
CA VAL A 146 7.05 12.41 -41.16
C VAL A 146 5.86 12.94 -40.40
N PHE A 147 6.09 13.48 -39.20
CA PHE A 147 5.11 14.26 -38.46
C PHE A 147 5.68 15.65 -38.24
N PHE A 148 5.17 16.63 -38.98
CA PHE A 148 5.64 18.01 -38.94
C PHE A 148 4.69 18.89 -38.15
N ILE A 149 5.20 19.52 -37.08
CA ILE A 149 4.53 20.60 -36.37
C ILE A 149 4.71 21.88 -37.18
N GLY A 150 3.80 22.09 -38.13
CA GLY A 150 3.90 23.14 -39.13
C GLY A 150 3.53 24.54 -38.65
N GLY A 151 2.68 24.67 -37.62
CA GLY A 151 1.96 25.91 -37.26
C GLY A 151 2.75 27.21 -37.47
N PRO A 152 3.62 27.64 -36.53
CA PRO A 152 4.53 28.75 -36.76
C PRO A 152 5.76 28.37 -37.60
N ASN A 153 6.16 27.09 -37.63
CA ASN A 153 7.44 26.66 -38.21
C ASN A 153 7.47 26.73 -39.74
N LYS A 154 6.36 26.42 -40.42
CA LYS A 154 6.26 26.55 -41.88
C LYS A 154 6.53 27.98 -42.34
N LYS A 155 6.14 28.97 -41.54
CA LYS A 155 6.45 30.38 -41.84
C LYS A 155 7.95 30.64 -41.87
N TRP A 156 8.71 30.00 -40.98
CA TRP A 156 10.18 30.13 -40.90
C TRP A 156 10.90 29.26 -41.93
N SER A 157 10.31 28.12 -42.29
CA SER A 157 10.89 27.11 -43.19
C SER A 157 10.18 27.02 -44.54
N VAL A 158 9.56 28.10 -45.01
CA VAL A 158 8.65 28.09 -46.17
C VAL A 158 9.37 27.63 -47.45
N GLU A 159 10.65 27.96 -47.59
CA GLU A 159 11.46 27.55 -48.74
C GLU A 159 11.73 26.04 -48.74
N ALA A 160 12.14 25.48 -47.60
CA ALA A 160 12.38 24.04 -47.43
C ALA A 160 11.09 23.22 -47.57
N TYR A 161 9.98 23.71 -47.00
CA TYR A 161 8.67 23.10 -47.16
C TYR A 161 8.24 23.10 -48.65
N ASN A 162 8.36 24.24 -49.34
CA ASN A 162 8.03 24.34 -50.77
C ASN A 162 8.89 23.38 -51.61
N TYR A 163 10.18 23.23 -51.28
CA TYR A 163 11.04 22.25 -51.95
C TYR A 163 10.53 20.81 -51.76
N ILE A 164 10.19 20.41 -50.54
CA ILE A 164 9.65 19.06 -50.26
C ILE A 164 8.33 18.83 -51.01
N GLU A 165 7.41 19.80 -50.95
CA GLU A 165 6.10 19.70 -51.60
C GLU A 165 6.23 19.54 -53.13
N GLN A 166 7.19 20.22 -53.75
CA GLN A 166 7.42 20.16 -55.21
C GLN A 166 8.19 18.92 -55.66
N ASN A 167 9.19 18.48 -54.89
CA ASN A 167 10.14 17.46 -55.33
C ASN A 167 9.85 16.07 -54.74
N HIS A 168 9.11 15.99 -53.63
CA HIS A 168 8.82 14.76 -52.90
C HIS A 168 7.32 14.60 -52.58
N PRO A 169 6.41 14.74 -53.56
CA PRO A 169 4.97 14.81 -53.31
C PRO A 169 4.36 13.51 -52.76
N THR A 170 5.05 12.37 -52.91
CA THR A 170 4.60 11.07 -52.41
C THR A 170 5.11 10.72 -50.99
N LEU A 171 5.86 11.63 -50.36
CA LEU A 171 6.30 11.49 -48.97
C LEU A 171 5.10 11.21 -48.05
N TRP A 172 5.25 10.28 -47.10
CA TRP A 172 4.26 10.10 -46.05
C TRP A 172 4.46 11.19 -44.99
N MET A 173 3.50 12.10 -44.87
CA MET A 173 3.62 13.28 -44.02
C MET A 173 2.32 13.72 -43.37
N ILE A 174 2.33 13.92 -42.06
CA ILE A 174 1.32 14.67 -41.31
C ILE A 174 1.83 16.10 -41.13
N GLU A 175 1.04 17.08 -41.57
CA GLU A 175 1.23 18.50 -41.37
C GLU A 175 0.27 18.98 -40.27
N SER A 176 0.74 19.08 -39.02
CA SER A 176 -0.07 19.57 -37.90
C SER A 176 0.19 21.05 -37.65
N ASN A 177 -0.77 21.91 -38.02
CA ASN A 177 -0.67 23.35 -37.87
C ASN A 177 -1.38 23.90 -36.65
N ALA A 178 -2.43 23.21 -36.18
CA ALA A 178 -3.25 23.69 -35.07
C ALA A 178 -3.78 22.57 -34.15
N THR A 179 -3.84 21.32 -34.60
CA THR A 179 -4.34 20.19 -33.80
C THR A 179 -3.60 20.05 -32.49
N TYR A 180 -2.29 20.30 -32.48
CA TYR A 180 -1.49 20.28 -31.27
C TYR A 180 -1.95 21.26 -30.19
N ARG A 181 -2.64 22.34 -30.56
CA ARG A 181 -3.14 23.33 -29.59
C ARG A 181 -4.19 22.76 -28.66
N GLY A 182 -4.85 21.67 -29.06
CA GLY A 182 -5.79 20.99 -28.19
C GLY A 182 -5.20 20.47 -26.87
N TRP A 183 -3.89 20.28 -26.85
CA TRP A 183 -3.17 19.91 -25.64
C TRP A 183 -3.27 20.93 -24.51
N PHE A 184 -3.41 22.20 -24.85
CA PHE A 184 -3.37 23.30 -23.89
C PHE A 184 -4.50 24.33 -24.11
N VAL A 185 -5.35 24.14 -25.10
CA VAL A 185 -6.52 24.97 -25.39
C VAL A 185 -7.77 24.09 -25.47
N GLY A 186 -8.78 24.41 -24.66
CA GLY A 186 -10.02 23.63 -24.55
C GLY A 186 -9.85 22.33 -23.75
N GLY A 187 -10.82 21.41 -23.89
CA GLY A 187 -10.90 20.19 -23.08
C GLY A 187 -11.21 20.45 -21.60
N ASN A 188 -11.01 19.44 -20.75
CA ASN A 188 -11.17 19.59 -19.29
C ASN A 188 -10.00 20.38 -18.70
N GLN A 189 -10.24 21.66 -18.41
CA GLN A 189 -9.26 22.58 -17.79
C GLN A 189 -9.59 22.87 -16.31
N LYS A 190 -10.44 22.06 -15.68
CA LYS A 190 -10.87 22.27 -14.29
C LYS A 190 -10.03 21.43 -13.32
N GLY A 191 -9.88 21.92 -12.10
CA GLY A 191 -9.24 21.18 -11.01
C GLY A 191 -7.80 20.82 -11.34
N GLU A 192 -7.41 19.58 -11.05
CA GLU A 192 -6.04 19.09 -11.28
C GLU A 192 -5.66 18.94 -12.76
N TRP A 193 -6.63 19.00 -13.66
CA TRP A 193 -6.41 18.86 -15.11
C TRP A 193 -6.16 20.20 -15.80
N GLY A 194 -6.28 21.33 -15.10
CA GLY A 194 -5.90 22.65 -15.61
C GLY A 194 -4.41 22.72 -15.96
N ASN A 195 -4.03 23.44 -17.03
CA ASN A 195 -2.65 23.51 -17.50
C ASN A 195 -1.62 23.88 -16.41
N LYS A 196 -1.97 24.76 -15.47
CA LYS A 196 -1.06 25.18 -14.40
C LYS A 196 -1.14 24.25 -13.19
N GLU A 197 -2.35 23.90 -12.79
CA GLU A 197 -2.64 23.01 -11.69
C GLU A 197 -2.01 21.64 -11.90
N PHE A 198 -2.09 21.08 -13.11
CA PHE A 198 -1.47 19.81 -13.45
C PHE A 198 0.04 19.84 -13.24
N VAL A 199 0.73 20.88 -13.72
CA VAL A 199 2.18 20.99 -13.51
C VAL A 199 2.51 21.11 -12.03
N SER A 200 1.78 21.94 -11.30
CA SER A 200 2.03 22.13 -9.87
C SER A 200 1.80 20.86 -9.04
N ARG A 201 0.88 19.99 -9.46
CA ARG A 201 0.47 18.79 -8.71
C ARG A 201 1.22 17.53 -9.13
N HIS A 202 1.45 17.36 -10.42
CA HIS A 202 1.85 16.08 -11.02
C HIS A 202 3.22 16.12 -11.70
N ILE A 203 3.82 17.31 -11.87
CA ILE A 203 5.09 17.48 -12.59
C ILE A 203 6.17 18.09 -11.69
N ALA A 204 5.89 19.22 -11.05
CA ALA A 204 6.83 19.87 -10.15
C ALA A 204 7.17 18.93 -8.97
N GLY A 205 8.45 18.85 -8.58
CA GLY A 205 8.91 17.94 -7.54
C GLY A 205 9.16 16.49 -7.99
N HIS A 206 8.81 16.14 -9.23
CA HIS A 206 8.94 14.77 -9.76
C HIS A 206 10.27 14.58 -10.50
N GLY A 207 11.37 14.69 -9.76
CA GLY A 207 12.72 14.50 -10.29
C GLY A 207 13.29 15.72 -11.01
N ALA A 208 14.54 15.58 -11.48
CA ALA A 208 15.22 16.64 -12.20
C ALA A 208 14.50 17.03 -13.50
N LEU A 209 13.88 16.07 -14.18
CA LEU A 209 13.06 16.31 -15.38
C LEU A 209 11.78 17.11 -15.05
N GLY A 210 11.08 16.75 -13.97
CA GLY A 210 9.85 17.44 -13.54
C GLY A 210 10.11 18.86 -13.05
N ASP A 211 11.18 19.04 -12.25
CA ASP A 211 11.62 20.36 -11.81
C ASP A 211 12.05 21.23 -13.00
N TYR A 212 12.78 20.66 -13.96
CA TYR A 212 13.15 21.38 -15.17
C TYR A 212 11.93 21.76 -16.01
N PHE A 213 10.97 20.86 -16.20
CA PHE A 213 9.70 21.16 -16.86
C PHE A 213 8.99 22.35 -16.20
N ASN A 214 8.91 22.36 -14.86
CA ASN A 214 8.23 23.42 -14.11
C ASN A 214 8.90 24.79 -14.26
N THR A 215 10.22 24.84 -14.52
CA THR A 215 10.89 26.12 -14.82
C THR A 215 10.49 26.71 -16.17
N GLN A 216 10.01 25.88 -17.10
CA GLN A 216 9.58 26.32 -18.42
C GLN A 216 8.19 26.92 -18.35
N LEU A 217 7.97 28.00 -19.10
CA LEU A 217 6.66 28.63 -19.29
C LEU A 217 5.91 28.96 -17.97
N LYS A 218 6.66 29.23 -16.88
CA LYS A 218 6.11 29.50 -15.54
C LYS A 218 5.24 28.35 -14.99
N GLY A 219 5.61 27.11 -15.32
CA GLY A 219 4.94 25.92 -14.80
C GLY A 219 3.53 25.75 -15.35
N THR A 220 3.33 25.99 -16.64
CA THR A 220 2.06 25.73 -17.32
C THR A 220 2.26 24.81 -18.51
N ILE A 221 1.34 23.89 -18.75
CA ILE A 221 1.37 23.03 -19.93
C ILE A 221 1.25 23.89 -21.19
N LYS A 222 2.20 23.68 -22.10
CA LYS A 222 2.02 23.95 -23.52
C LYS A 222 2.31 22.70 -24.35
N MET A 223 3.51 22.11 -24.24
CA MET A 223 3.85 20.82 -24.88
C MET A 223 3.42 20.71 -26.36
N GLY A 224 3.68 21.72 -27.19
CA GLY A 224 3.16 21.82 -28.56
C GLY A 224 3.56 20.67 -29.49
N ASP A 225 4.65 19.96 -29.22
CA ASP A 225 5.17 18.91 -30.11
C ASP A 225 4.87 17.49 -29.63
N THR A 226 4.55 17.38 -28.35
CA THR A 226 4.13 16.14 -27.68
C THR A 226 3.08 15.33 -28.45
N PRO A 227 2.07 15.91 -29.12
CA PRO A 227 1.15 15.12 -29.94
C PRO A 227 1.85 14.20 -30.96
N SER A 228 2.98 14.60 -31.53
CA SER A 228 3.74 13.75 -32.46
C SER A 228 4.30 12.49 -31.78
N VAL A 229 4.69 12.59 -30.50
CA VAL A 229 5.13 11.48 -29.65
C VAL A 229 3.93 10.64 -29.21
N ALA A 230 2.88 11.30 -28.72
CA ALA A 230 1.70 10.65 -28.15
C ALA A 230 0.95 9.77 -29.18
N ARG A 231 0.98 10.17 -30.47
CA ARG A 231 0.46 9.34 -31.58
C ARG A 231 1.10 7.96 -31.65
N LEU A 232 2.40 7.87 -31.35
CA LEU A 232 3.15 6.62 -31.44
C LEU A 232 2.96 5.73 -30.21
N ILE A 233 2.47 6.29 -29.09
CA ILE A 233 2.18 5.57 -27.85
C ILE A 233 0.78 4.95 -27.90
N HIS A 234 -0.20 5.71 -28.39
CA HIS A 234 -1.60 5.30 -28.36
C HIS A 234 -2.35 5.69 -29.65
N GLY A 235 -2.56 4.70 -30.52
CA GLY A 235 -3.31 4.83 -31.76
C GLY A 235 -2.81 3.85 -32.84
N THR A 236 -3.16 4.13 -34.09
CA THR A 236 -2.65 3.40 -35.27
C THR A 236 -1.69 4.32 -36.03
N PRO A 237 -0.37 4.29 -35.76
CA PRO A 237 0.58 5.26 -36.31
C PRO A 237 0.48 5.42 -37.84
N GLU A 238 0.29 4.30 -38.54
CA GLU A 238 0.22 4.22 -40.01
C GLU A 238 -1.04 4.83 -40.64
N ASP A 239 -2.12 5.06 -39.88
CA ASP A 239 -3.37 5.67 -40.40
C ASP A 239 -3.71 6.99 -39.69
N PRO A 240 -3.31 8.15 -40.25
CA PRO A 240 -3.59 9.48 -39.68
C PRO A 240 -5.07 9.83 -39.59
N THR A 241 -5.94 9.09 -40.28
CA THR A 241 -7.39 9.32 -40.23
C THR A 241 -8.05 8.71 -38.99
N GLN A 242 -7.35 7.83 -38.27
CA GLN A 242 -7.84 7.28 -37.00
C GLN A 242 -7.53 8.20 -35.82
N PRO A 243 -8.41 8.22 -34.80
CA PRO A 243 -8.17 8.94 -33.57
C PRO A 243 -6.95 8.40 -32.81
N SER A 244 -6.13 9.31 -32.27
CA SER A 244 -4.98 9.01 -31.43
C SER A 244 -4.78 10.12 -30.39
N TRP A 245 -3.92 9.93 -29.41
CA TRP A 245 -3.52 11.03 -28.51
C TRP A 245 -2.79 12.17 -29.25
N GLY A 246 -2.24 11.89 -30.43
CA GLY A 246 -1.66 12.92 -31.31
C GLY A 246 -2.64 13.60 -32.27
N GLY A 247 -3.94 13.31 -32.13
CA GLY A 247 -5.00 13.86 -32.96
C GLY A 247 -5.41 12.98 -34.13
N GLN A 248 -6.33 13.52 -34.93
CA GLN A 248 -6.93 12.89 -36.11
C GLN A 248 -6.85 13.87 -37.29
N TYR A 249 -6.43 13.38 -38.46
CA TYR A 249 -6.08 14.21 -39.60
C TYR A 249 -6.83 13.79 -40.87
N VAL A 250 -7.02 14.73 -41.79
CA VAL A 250 -7.66 14.52 -43.09
C VAL A 250 -6.64 14.63 -44.22
N ARG A 251 -6.97 14.09 -45.40
CA ARG A 251 -6.11 14.23 -46.58
C ARG A 251 -6.03 15.69 -47.03
N ILE A 252 -4.86 16.11 -47.51
CA ILE A 252 -4.72 17.45 -48.10
C ILE A 252 -5.46 17.54 -49.43
N TRP A 253 -5.71 18.77 -49.89
CA TRP A 253 -6.36 19.09 -51.16
C TRP A 253 -5.42 19.93 -52.06
N ASP A 254 -5.69 19.95 -53.36
CA ASP A 254 -4.90 20.72 -54.35
C ASP A 254 -5.13 22.24 -54.22
N ASP A 255 -4.29 23.05 -54.87
CA ASP A 255 -4.32 24.52 -54.98
C ASP A 255 -3.95 25.34 -53.72
N ARG A 256 -3.27 24.73 -52.74
CA ARG A 256 -2.95 25.40 -51.44
C ARG A 256 -1.90 26.51 -51.54
N LYS A 257 -1.35 26.70 -52.73
CA LYS A 257 -0.41 27.78 -53.06
C LYS A 257 -1.14 28.89 -53.82
N THR A 258 -1.05 30.11 -53.30
CA THR A 258 -1.60 31.32 -53.92
C THR A 258 -0.45 32.18 -54.44
N VAL A 259 -0.51 32.58 -55.71
CA VAL A 259 0.50 33.43 -56.35
C VAL A 259 -0.08 34.80 -56.65
N PHE A 260 0.58 35.86 -56.19
CA PHE A 260 0.26 37.26 -56.46
C PHE A 260 1.37 37.89 -57.29
N ASP A 261 1.03 38.40 -58.47
CA ASP A 261 1.96 39.06 -59.39
C ASP A 261 1.99 40.60 -59.23
N HIS A 262 1.32 41.11 -58.21
CA HIS A 262 1.15 42.54 -57.91
C HIS A 262 1.28 42.81 -56.41
N LEU A 263 1.35 44.09 -56.03
CA LEU A 263 1.24 44.50 -54.62
C LEU A 263 -0.21 44.33 -54.17
N THR A 264 -0.42 43.44 -53.22
CA THR A 264 -1.75 43.04 -52.76
C THR A 264 -2.40 44.07 -51.83
N THR A 265 -3.71 43.98 -51.74
CA THR A 265 -4.61 44.70 -50.83
C THR A 265 -5.34 43.71 -49.91
N ALA A 266 -6.02 44.21 -48.87
CA ALA A 266 -6.80 43.34 -47.98
C ALA A 266 -7.91 42.53 -48.71
N ALA A 267 -8.28 42.88 -49.95
CA ALA A 267 -9.23 42.11 -50.76
C ALA A 267 -8.63 40.83 -51.36
N ASP A 268 -7.30 40.76 -51.49
CA ASP A 268 -6.61 39.58 -51.99
C ASP A 268 -6.60 38.50 -50.93
N THR A 269 -7.08 37.29 -51.28
CA THR A 269 -7.26 36.20 -50.31
C THR A 269 -6.30 35.05 -50.55
N ALA A 270 -5.76 34.49 -49.47
CA ALA A 270 -5.00 33.25 -49.50
C ALA A 270 -5.43 32.30 -48.37
N GLU A 271 -5.10 31.03 -48.51
CA GLU A 271 -5.41 30.01 -47.49
C GLU A 271 -4.47 30.14 -46.28
N VAL A 272 -5.02 30.10 -45.07
CA VAL A 272 -4.23 29.97 -43.84
C VAL A 272 -3.44 28.65 -43.86
N PHE A 273 -2.18 28.68 -43.43
CA PHE A 273 -1.19 27.59 -43.53
C PHE A 273 -0.80 27.16 -44.96
N GLY A 274 -1.37 27.79 -46.00
CA GLY A 274 -0.93 27.62 -47.39
C GLY A 274 0.38 28.36 -47.70
N ILE A 275 0.85 28.28 -48.94
CA ILE A 275 1.99 29.07 -49.43
C ILE A 275 1.45 30.29 -50.16
N VAL A 276 1.88 31.47 -49.74
CA VAL A 276 1.64 32.73 -50.44
C VAL A 276 2.93 33.14 -51.12
N GLU A 277 2.88 33.26 -52.44
CA GLU A 277 4.02 33.62 -53.26
C GLU A 277 3.76 34.95 -53.96
N PHE A 278 4.65 35.92 -53.78
CA PHE A 278 4.60 37.20 -54.46
C PHE A 278 5.65 37.18 -55.57
N THR A 279 5.21 37.33 -56.83
CA THR A 279 6.07 37.40 -58.02
C THR A 279 6.03 38.81 -58.59
N LEU A 280 6.76 39.73 -57.97
CA LEU A 280 6.76 41.14 -58.37
C LEU A 280 7.72 41.36 -59.54
N PRO A 281 7.45 42.26 -60.50
CA PRO A 281 8.41 42.58 -61.56
C PRO A 281 9.71 43.15 -60.98
N VAL A 282 10.85 42.72 -61.52
CA VAL A 282 12.17 43.25 -61.13
C VAL A 282 12.26 44.72 -61.59
N PRO A 283 12.48 45.70 -60.68
CA PRO A 283 12.62 47.09 -61.07
C PRO A 283 13.82 47.32 -61.99
N ASP A 284 13.71 48.25 -62.94
CA ASP A 284 14.81 48.64 -63.81
C ASP A 284 16.04 49.06 -62.99
N GLY A 285 17.18 48.41 -63.22
CA GLY A 285 18.44 48.64 -62.50
C GLY A 285 18.63 47.80 -61.22
N PHE A 286 17.65 46.98 -60.82
CA PHE A 286 17.81 46.02 -59.73
C PHE A 286 18.68 44.82 -60.19
N SER A 287 19.82 44.63 -59.54
CA SER A 287 20.83 43.63 -59.92
C SER A 287 20.98 42.52 -58.88
N ALA A 288 21.77 41.48 -59.17
CA ALA A 288 22.09 40.42 -58.21
C ALA A 288 22.86 40.90 -56.95
N LYS A 289 23.35 42.16 -56.94
CA LYS A 289 23.96 42.79 -55.75
C LYS A 289 22.95 43.43 -54.82
N ASN A 290 21.71 43.62 -55.28
CA ASN A 290 20.64 44.21 -54.50
C ASN A 290 19.91 43.14 -53.69
N THR A 291 19.53 43.50 -52.48
CA THR A 291 18.81 42.62 -51.56
C THR A 291 17.44 43.19 -51.27
N ALA A 292 16.44 42.32 -51.23
CA ALA A 292 15.07 42.68 -50.86
C ALA A 292 14.51 41.63 -49.90
N ARG A 293 13.70 42.04 -48.92
CA ARG A 293 13.00 41.15 -48.00
C ARG A 293 11.60 41.65 -47.72
N MET A 294 10.63 40.75 -47.59
CA MET A 294 9.30 41.10 -47.10
C MET A 294 9.21 40.91 -45.59
N ILE A 295 8.76 41.95 -44.90
CA ILE A 295 8.50 41.97 -43.47
C ILE A 295 7.00 41.97 -43.25
N PHE A 296 6.47 40.91 -42.67
CA PHE A 296 5.05 40.78 -42.36
C PHE A 296 4.75 41.25 -40.93
N ASP A 297 3.69 42.05 -40.75
CA ASP A 297 3.21 42.63 -39.49
C ASP A 297 4.30 43.26 -38.59
N GLY A 298 5.30 43.91 -39.21
CA GLY A 298 6.40 44.56 -38.50
C GLY A 298 7.36 43.60 -37.79
N GLY A 299 7.30 42.29 -38.08
CA GLY A 299 8.15 41.26 -37.49
C GLY A 299 9.58 41.21 -38.06
N VAL A 300 10.29 40.10 -37.80
CA VAL A 300 11.61 39.83 -38.37
C VAL A 300 11.47 39.54 -39.88
N PRO A 301 12.39 39.98 -40.76
CA PRO A 301 12.35 39.61 -42.17
C PRO A 301 12.45 38.10 -42.36
N ILE A 302 11.44 37.50 -43.00
CA ILE A 302 11.27 36.04 -43.13
C ILE A 302 11.31 35.54 -44.57
N SER A 303 11.19 36.44 -45.54
CA SER A 303 11.16 36.09 -46.95
C SER A 303 12.20 36.90 -47.69
N ALA A 304 13.20 36.23 -48.26
CA ALA A 304 14.20 36.86 -49.12
C ALA A 304 13.67 36.94 -50.55
N GLY A 305 13.79 38.12 -51.16
CA GLY A 305 13.41 38.35 -52.55
C GLY A 305 14.43 37.70 -53.48
N VAL A 306 14.00 36.70 -54.23
CA VAL A 306 14.87 35.99 -55.18
C VAL A 306 14.65 36.52 -56.58
N ASN A 307 15.73 37.04 -57.16
CA ASN A 307 15.73 37.64 -58.48
C ASN A 307 15.90 36.55 -59.54
N GLU A 308 14.81 36.19 -60.23
CA GLU A 308 14.80 35.23 -61.34
C GLU A 308 14.94 35.95 -62.71
N GLY A 309 15.53 37.14 -62.72
CA GLY A 309 15.80 37.97 -63.90
C GLY A 309 14.62 38.87 -64.32
N LYS A 310 13.40 38.32 -64.37
CA LYS A 310 12.17 39.10 -64.71
C LYS A 310 11.28 39.38 -63.50
N VAL A 311 11.29 38.48 -62.52
CA VAL A 311 10.47 38.58 -61.31
C VAL A 311 11.34 38.45 -60.06
N LEU A 312 10.95 39.19 -59.03
CA LEU A 312 11.44 39.10 -57.67
C LEU A 312 10.41 38.31 -56.86
N ARG A 313 10.81 37.12 -56.42
CA ARG A 313 9.93 36.15 -55.76
C ARG A 313 10.08 36.21 -54.25
N PHE A 314 8.98 36.25 -53.52
CA PHE A 314 8.92 36.14 -52.07
C PHE A 314 7.91 35.05 -51.69
N ARG A 315 8.23 34.18 -50.73
CA ARG A 315 7.28 33.20 -50.18
C ARG A 315 7.01 33.45 -48.71
N PHE A 316 5.78 33.18 -48.30
CA PHE A 316 5.31 33.33 -46.93
C PHE A 316 4.22 32.29 -46.63
N SER A 317 4.10 31.85 -45.39
CA SER A 317 2.96 31.03 -44.97
C SER A 317 2.22 31.71 -43.81
N PRO A 318 0.95 32.13 -44.00
CA PRO A 318 0.18 32.80 -42.96
C PRO A 318 -0.27 31.79 -41.90
N ARG A 319 0.21 31.93 -40.66
CA ARG A 319 -0.14 31.02 -39.56
C ARG A 319 -1.50 31.30 -38.89
N ASP A 320 -2.10 32.45 -39.18
CA ASP A 320 -3.32 32.94 -38.54
C ASP A 320 -4.29 33.43 -39.63
N ALA A 321 -5.58 33.13 -39.47
CA ALA A 321 -6.63 33.64 -40.35
C ALA A 321 -6.97 35.09 -39.97
N LYS A 322 -6.37 36.04 -40.70
CA LYS A 322 -6.51 37.49 -40.49
C LYS A 322 -6.01 38.26 -41.71
N VAL A 323 -6.16 39.58 -41.67
CA VAL A 323 -5.43 40.47 -42.58
C VAL A 323 -3.96 40.52 -42.16
N TRP A 324 -3.08 40.13 -43.08
CA TRP A 324 -1.63 40.25 -42.95
C TRP A 324 -1.16 41.48 -43.70
N SER A 325 -0.33 42.29 -43.05
CA SER A 325 0.32 43.44 -43.67
C SER A 325 1.78 43.12 -43.96
N TYR A 326 2.35 43.71 -45.01
CA TYR A 326 3.80 43.64 -45.23
C TYR A 326 4.40 44.93 -45.75
N VAL A 327 5.69 45.08 -45.49
CA VAL A 327 6.56 46.10 -46.07
C VAL A 327 7.78 45.41 -46.67
N ILE A 328 8.16 45.80 -47.88
CA ILE A 328 9.40 45.38 -48.52
C ILE A 328 10.53 46.28 -48.01
N LYS A 329 11.57 45.65 -47.46
CA LYS A 329 12.84 46.30 -47.12
C LYS A 329 13.89 45.93 -48.15
N SER A 330 14.55 46.94 -48.71
CA SER A 330 15.49 46.76 -49.80
C SER A 330 16.63 47.78 -49.75
N ASP A 331 17.82 47.40 -50.20
CA ASP A 331 18.90 48.37 -50.46
C ASP A 331 18.65 49.18 -51.76
N PHE A 332 17.62 48.81 -52.52
CA PHE A 332 17.19 49.48 -53.74
C PHE A 332 15.99 50.39 -53.48
N ALA A 333 16.18 51.71 -53.63
CA ALA A 333 15.19 52.74 -53.30
C ALA A 333 13.84 52.60 -54.02
N GLY A 334 13.79 52.07 -55.24
CA GLY A 334 12.54 51.86 -55.99
C GLY A 334 11.67 50.71 -55.47
N LEU A 335 12.17 49.96 -54.49
CA LEU A 335 11.50 48.82 -53.87
C LEU A 335 11.35 48.99 -52.35
N ASP A 336 12.30 49.68 -51.70
CA ASP A 336 12.27 49.91 -50.26
C ASP A 336 11.04 50.72 -49.84
N GLY A 337 10.36 50.26 -48.79
CA GLY A 337 9.17 50.91 -48.25
C GLY A 337 7.86 50.61 -48.97
N LYS A 338 7.87 49.87 -50.09
CA LYS A 338 6.62 49.40 -50.72
C LYS A 338 5.90 48.46 -49.78
N SER A 339 4.59 48.57 -49.69
CA SER A 339 3.78 47.81 -48.74
C SER A 339 2.51 47.28 -49.39
N GLY A 340 1.96 46.23 -48.79
CA GLY A 340 0.68 45.65 -49.19
C GLY A 340 0.02 44.95 -48.02
N GLN A 341 -1.18 44.44 -48.27
CA GLN A 341 -1.93 43.61 -47.33
C GLN A 341 -2.56 42.44 -48.07
N PHE A 342 -2.91 41.36 -47.40
CA PHE A 342 -3.78 40.29 -47.94
C PHE A 342 -4.53 39.62 -46.79
N THR A 343 -5.68 39.01 -47.08
CA THR A 343 -6.49 38.29 -46.10
C THR A 343 -6.20 36.80 -46.16
N ALA A 344 -5.67 36.24 -45.06
CA ALA A 344 -5.59 34.79 -44.89
C ALA A 344 -6.92 34.26 -44.32
N ALA A 345 -7.52 33.26 -44.95
CA ALA A 345 -8.79 32.68 -44.57
C ALA A 345 -8.74 31.15 -44.49
N PRO A 346 -9.61 30.51 -43.69
CA PRO A 346 -9.80 29.05 -43.73
C PRO A 346 -10.23 28.57 -45.13
N PRO A 347 -9.87 27.34 -45.51
CA PRO A 347 -10.29 26.76 -46.80
C PRO A 347 -11.81 26.56 -46.86
N PRO A 348 -12.45 26.69 -48.04
CA PRO A 348 -13.84 26.28 -48.23
C PRO A 348 -14.03 24.77 -48.01
N ILE A 349 -15.10 24.37 -47.31
CA ILE A 349 -15.34 22.96 -46.93
C ILE A 349 -15.54 22.03 -48.14
N GLU A 350 -16.06 22.54 -49.25
CA GLU A 350 -16.26 21.75 -50.47
C GLU A 350 -14.94 21.30 -51.09
N ARG A 351 -13.87 22.07 -50.85
CA ARG A 351 -12.53 21.79 -51.34
C ARG A 351 -11.84 20.72 -50.50
N THR A 352 -12.08 20.71 -49.19
CA THR A 352 -11.45 19.79 -48.24
C THR A 352 -12.01 18.37 -48.37
N GLY A 353 -13.22 18.23 -48.93
CA GLY A 353 -13.82 16.93 -49.29
C GLY A 353 -13.21 16.23 -50.52
N LYS A 354 -12.22 16.83 -51.20
CA LYS A 354 -11.55 16.27 -52.38
C LYS A 354 -10.04 16.08 -52.11
N PRO A 355 -9.62 14.87 -51.70
CA PRO A 355 -8.21 14.58 -51.50
C PRO A 355 -7.36 14.83 -52.76
N SER A 356 -6.18 15.43 -52.57
CA SER A 356 -5.19 15.65 -53.62
C SER A 356 -4.73 14.32 -54.21
N THR A 357 -4.67 14.28 -55.54
CA THR A 357 -4.04 13.16 -56.26
C THR A 357 -2.54 13.34 -56.45
N ALA A 358 -2.05 14.59 -56.38
CA ALA A 358 -0.63 14.91 -56.46
C ALA A 358 0.10 14.54 -55.16
N HIS A 359 -0.55 14.70 -54.01
CA HIS A 359 0.01 14.43 -52.68
C HIS A 359 -0.76 13.33 -51.93
N PRO A 360 -0.78 12.09 -52.46
CA PRO A 360 -1.67 11.04 -51.98
C PRO A 360 -1.30 10.48 -50.60
N ASN A 361 -0.19 10.93 -50.00
CA ASN A 361 0.35 10.50 -48.70
C ASN A 361 0.52 11.66 -47.73
N TRP A 362 -0.21 12.76 -47.93
CA TRP A 362 -0.16 13.93 -47.06
C TRP A 362 -1.46 14.09 -46.30
N TRP A 363 -1.35 14.47 -45.04
CA TRP A 363 -2.46 14.74 -44.14
C TRP A 363 -2.28 16.08 -43.43
N ILE A 364 -3.39 16.72 -43.06
CA ILE A 364 -3.45 18.01 -42.39
C ILE A 364 -4.56 18.03 -41.34
N ASP A 365 -4.53 19.03 -40.45
CA ASP A 365 -5.59 19.29 -39.47
C ASP A 365 -6.97 19.30 -40.14
N ASP A 366 -7.97 18.73 -39.48
CA ASP A 366 -9.35 18.76 -39.97
C ASP A 366 -9.92 20.19 -39.93
N PRO A 367 -10.21 20.81 -41.10
CA PRO A 367 -10.71 22.17 -41.18
C PRO A 367 -12.21 22.28 -40.84
N ASP A 368 -12.92 21.17 -40.61
CA ASP A 368 -14.32 21.20 -40.18
C ASP A 368 -14.45 21.98 -38.85
N PRO A 369 -15.31 23.02 -38.78
CA PRO A 369 -15.59 23.73 -37.54
C PRO A 369 -16.00 22.83 -36.36
N ALA A 370 -16.60 21.66 -36.64
CA ALA A 370 -16.95 20.67 -35.63
C ALA A 370 -15.71 20.04 -34.96
N ALA A 371 -14.61 19.90 -35.71
CA ALA A 371 -13.32 19.39 -35.23
C ALA A 371 -12.45 20.48 -34.57
N ALA A 372 -12.82 21.76 -34.70
CA ALA A 372 -12.06 22.90 -34.18
C ALA A 372 -12.37 23.22 -32.70
N GLU A 373 -11.36 23.69 -31.97
CA GLU A 373 -11.52 24.37 -30.67
C GLU A 373 -11.24 25.87 -30.87
N GLY A 374 -12.28 26.70 -30.72
CA GLY A 374 -12.19 28.12 -31.08
C GLY A 374 -11.76 28.30 -32.54
N VAL A 375 -10.62 28.95 -32.75
CA VAL A 375 -10.02 29.21 -34.09
C VAL A 375 -9.00 28.15 -34.51
N HIS A 376 -8.86 27.06 -33.76
CA HIS A 376 -7.83 26.04 -33.98
C HIS A 376 -8.42 24.78 -34.63
N PRO A 377 -8.27 24.58 -35.95
CA PRO A 377 -8.78 23.40 -36.64
C PRO A 377 -8.14 22.11 -36.10
N GLY A 378 -8.89 21.02 -36.12
CA GLY A 378 -8.48 19.69 -35.62
C GLY A 378 -8.28 19.55 -34.11
N ALA A 379 -8.18 20.65 -33.34
CA ALA A 379 -7.81 20.61 -31.92
C ALA A 379 -8.73 19.77 -31.02
N LYS A 380 -10.04 19.66 -31.31
CA LYS A 380 -10.94 18.81 -30.50
C LYS A 380 -10.63 17.33 -30.59
N SER A 381 -9.97 16.88 -31.66
CA SER A 381 -9.56 15.49 -31.82
C SER A 381 -8.62 15.04 -30.71
N VAL A 382 -7.84 15.98 -30.17
CA VAL A 382 -6.95 15.82 -29.00
C VAL A 382 -7.70 16.13 -27.70
N ASN A 383 -8.45 17.24 -27.61
CA ASN A 383 -9.07 17.70 -26.35
C ASN A 383 -9.87 16.62 -25.64
N ARG A 384 -10.59 15.82 -26.42
CA ARG A 384 -11.45 14.75 -25.90
C ARG A 384 -10.69 13.63 -25.19
N LEU A 385 -9.39 13.46 -25.48
CA LEU A 385 -8.51 12.43 -24.88
C LEU A 385 -7.47 13.03 -23.92
N ARG A 386 -7.51 14.34 -23.69
CA ARG A 386 -6.49 15.06 -22.93
C ARG A 386 -6.38 14.55 -21.49
N GLU A 387 -7.49 14.24 -20.83
CA GLU A 387 -7.45 13.74 -19.45
C GLU A 387 -6.78 12.37 -19.34
N ASP A 388 -7.10 11.45 -20.25
CA ASP A 388 -6.49 10.11 -20.29
C ASP A 388 -4.98 10.21 -20.49
N PHE A 389 -4.56 11.06 -21.43
CA PHE A 389 -3.15 11.33 -21.63
C PHE A 389 -2.50 11.92 -20.37
N LEU A 390 -3.08 12.96 -19.77
CA LEU A 390 -2.46 13.63 -18.63
C LEU A 390 -2.35 12.70 -17.43
N ARG A 391 -3.29 11.77 -17.27
CA ARG A 391 -3.21 10.73 -16.25
C ARG A 391 -2.01 9.81 -16.49
N ASP A 392 -1.83 9.31 -17.72
CA ASP A 392 -0.68 8.48 -18.08
C ASP A 392 0.65 9.25 -17.93
N PHE A 393 0.66 10.53 -18.31
CA PHE A 393 1.85 11.37 -18.16
C PHE A 393 2.22 11.61 -16.70
N ALA A 394 1.24 11.86 -15.82
CA ALA A 394 1.46 11.96 -14.38
C ALA A 394 2.06 10.67 -13.81
N GLU A 395 1.50 9.51 -14.18
CA GLU A 395 2.01 8.20 -13.75
C GLU A 395 3.44 7.95 -14.21
N ARG A 396 3.77 8.39 -15.43
CA ARG A 396 5.12 8.28 -15.99
C ARG A 396 6.11 9.22 -15.31
N MET A 397 5.68 10.42 -14.92
CA MET A 397 6.50 11.37 -14.17
C MET A 397 6.79 10.91 -12.74
N ASN A 398 5.91 10.12 -12.11
CA ASN A 398 6.19 9.49 -10.81
C ASN A 398 7.46 8.62 -10.80
N ARG A 399 7.86 8.08 -11.96
CA ARG A 399 9.11 7.31 -12.10
C ARG A 399 10.38 8.16 -11.88
N CYS A 400 10.27 9.48 -12.04
CA CYS A 400 11.37 10.44 -11.85
C CYS A 400 11.42 11.01 -10.43
N ALA A 401 10.33 10.94 -9.66
CA ALA A 401 10.29 11.52 -8.31
C ALA A 401 11.43 10.98 -7.42
N LYS A 402 11.92 11.80 -6.47
CA LYS A 402 12.66 11.22 -5.33
C LYS A 402 11.74 10.14 -4.75
N ALA A 403 12.31 9.05 -4.22
CA ALA A 403 11.54 8.20 -3.32
C ALA A 403 11.10 9.10 -2.16
N ALA A 404 9.94 9.74 -2.32
CA ALA A 404 9.12 10.13 -1.23
C ALA A 404 8.91 8.83 -0.43
N PRO A 405 8.81 8.89 0.91
CA PRO A 405 8.12 7.81 1.62
C PRO A 405 6.88 7.52 0.78
N ALA A 406 6.70 6.24 0.42
CA ALA A 406 5.65 5.81 -0.50
C ALA A 406 4.46 6.75 -0.34
N ASP A 407 3.98 7.36 -1.42
CA ASP A 407 2.67 7.99 -1.37
C ASP A 407 1.73 6.80 -1.17
N ILE A 408 1.60 6.47 0.10
CA ILE A 408 0.71 5.52 0.65
C ILE A 408 -0.61 6.17 0.36
N LYS A 409 -1.15 5.85 -0.82
CA LYS A 409 -2.58 5.97 -1.06
C LYS A 409 -3.18 5.27 0.13
N THR A 410 -3.71 5.98 1.10
CA THR A 410 -4.40 5.36 2.24
C THR A 410 -5.39 4.36 1.63
N PRO A 411 -5.21 3.05 1.80
CA PRO A 411 -6.20 2.11 1.39
C PRO A 411 -7.29 2.17 2.46
N SER A 412 -8.12 3.20 2.35
CA SER A 412 -9.50 3.13 2.79
C SER A 412 -10.31 2.15 1.90
N ALA A 413 -9.69 1.52 0.90
CA ALA A 413 -10.28 0.40 0.21
C ALA A 413 -10.34 -0.78 1.18
N ALA A 414 -11.54 -1.05 1.65
CA ALA A 414 -11.81 -2.21 2.48
C ALA A 414 -11.33 -3.50 1.81
N SER A 415 -10.83 -4.43 2.64
CA SER A 415 -10.60 -5.80 2.23
C SER A 415 -11.85 -6.34 1.51
N PRO A 416 -11.75 -6.71 0.22
CA PRO A 416 -12.89 -6.94 -0.64
C PRO A 416 -13.78 -8.10 -0.21
N HIS A 417 -13.26 -9.02 0.61
CA HIS A 417 -13.98 -10.20 1.09
C HIS A 417 -14.26 -10.18 2.60
N ALA A 418 -13.90 -9.11 3.30
CA ALA A 418 -14.29 -8.92 4.69
C ALA A 418 -15.76 -8.47 4.76
N GLN A 419 -16.55 -9.10 5.64
CA GLN A 419 -17.95 -8.70 5.88
C GLN A 419 -18.05 -7.53 6.87
N VAL A 420 -17.09 -7.44 7.78
CA VAL A 420 -17.04 -6.46 8.86
C VAL A 420 -15.65 -5.83 8.87
N ARG A 421 -15.56 -4.55 9.26
CA ARG A 421 -14.32 -3.78 9.34
C ARG A 421 -14.07 -3.35 10.78
N SER A 422 -12.82 -3.30 11.18
CA SER A 422 -12.43 -2.71 12.47
C SER A 422 -12.79 -1.23 12.53
N VAL A 423 -12.98 -0.74 13.74
CA VAL A 423 -12.89 0.70 14.07
C VAL A 423 -11.41 1.13 14.07
N GLY A 424 -11.18 2.45 13.99
CA GLY A 424 -9.85 3.05 14.06
C GLY A 424 -9.27 3.02 15.49
N LEU A 425 -7.94 3.22 15.61
CA LEU A 425 -7.21 3.10 16.88
C LEU A 425 -7.70 4.04 17.99
N ASP A 426 -8.14 5.24 17.62
CA ASP A 426 -8.61 6.31 18.52
C ASP A 426 -10.14 6.44 18.52
N GLU A 427 -10.87 5.57 17.81
CA GLU A 427 -12.33 5.70 17.72
C GLU A 427 -13.03 5.20 18.99
N VAL A 428 -12.36 4.40 19.84
CA VAL A 428 -12.93 3.79 21.05
C VAL A 428 -12.08 4.06 22.28
N HIS A 429 -12.71 4.57 23.33
CA HIS A 429 -12.07 4.80 24.62
C HIS A 429 -12.82 4.07 25.73
N TRP A 430 -12.08 3.39 26.60
CA TRP A 430 -12.63 2.90 27.87
C TRP A 430 -12.90 4.08 28.81
N THR A 431 -14.06 4.08 29.46
CA THR A 431 -14.45 5.16 30.39
C THR A 431 -14.28 4.74 31.84
N ASP A 432 -14.86 3.61 32.21
CA ASP A 432 -14.97 3.11 33.57
C ASP A 432 -15.12 1.58 33.58
N GLY A 433 -15.17 1.01 34.79
CA GLY A 433 -15.33 -0.44 34.98
C GLY A 433 -14.06 -1.25 34.72
N PHE A 434 -14.25 -2.53 34.36
CA PHE A 434 -13.18 -3.53 34.34
C PHE A 434 -12.05 -3.18 33.37
N TRP A 435 -12.36 -2.93 32.09
CA TRP A 435 -11.33 -2.65 31.09
C TRP A 435 -10.64 -1.32 31.28
N ALA A 436 -11.35 -0.29 31.76
CA ALA A 436 -10.73 0.98 32.11
C ALA A 436 -9.65 0.80 33.19
N LYS A 437 -9.92 0.03 34.26
CA LYS A 437 -8.91 -0.31 35.29
C LYS A 437 -7.70 -1.07 34.72
N ARG A 438 -7.90 -1.98 33.75
CA ARG A 438 -6.81 -2.72 33.10
C ARG A 438 -5.97 -1.82 32.20
N HIS A 439 -6.62 -0.94 31.47
CA HIS A 439 -5.96 0.04 30.62
C HIS A 439 -5.18 1.07 31.46
N ASP A 440 -5.72 1.51 32.60
CA ASP A 440 -5.04 2.39 33.54
C ASP A 440 -3.72 1.76 34.08
N SER A 441 -3.77 0.50 34.51
CA SER A 441 -2.57 -0.26 34.90
C SER A 441 -1.56 -0.41 33.74
N LEU A 442 -2.04 -0.56 32.50
CA LEU A 442 -1.16 -0.57 31.33
C LEU A 442 -0.42 0.77 31.19
N LEU A 443 -1.17 1.88 31.20
CA LEU A 443 -0.64 3.22 30.96
C LEU A 443 0.37 3.65 32.04
N HIS A 444 0.05 3.42 33.30
CA HIS A 444 0.79 4.00 34.42
C HIS A 444 1.88 3.09 34.99
N GLU A 445 1.73 1.77 34.87
CA GLU A 445 2.66 0.80 35.48
C GLU A 445 3.36 -0.06 34.45
N MET A 446 2.60 -0.81 33.64
CA MET A 446 3.15 -1.82 32.74
C MET A 446 4.03 -1.22 31.65
N LEU A 447 3.50 -0.27 30.87
CA LEU A 447 4.20 0.26 29.71
C LEU A 447 5.47 1.04 30.10
N PRO A 448 5.45 1.95 31.11
CA PRO A 448 6.67 2.59 31.61
C PRO A 448 7.68 1.57 32.17
N GLY A 449 7.22 0.53 32.84
CA GLY A 449 8.06 -0.56 33.33
C GLY A 449 8.77 -1.32 32.20
N LEU A 450 8.03 -1.67 31.14
CA LEU A 450 8.57 -2.35 29.96
C LEU A 450 9.56 -1.47 29.20
N VAL A 451 9.26 -0.17 28.99
CA VAL A 451 10.18 0.79 28.38
C VAL A 451 11.50 0.82 29.15
N ARG A 452 11.48 0.96 30.48
CA ARG A 452 12.71 0.94 31.29
C ARG A 452 13.48 -0.37 31.18
N LEU A 453 12.79 -1.51 31.20
CA LEU A 453 13.42 -2.83 31.10
C LEU A 453 14.10 -3.05 29.74
N MET A 454 13.47 -2.58 28.66
CA MET A 454 13.90 -2.83 27.28
C MET A 454 14.84 -1.74 26.72
N ASP A 455 14.86 -0.53 27.28
CA ASP A 455 15.83 0.51 26.91
C ASP A 455 17.25 0.19 27.39
N GLY A 456 17.40 -0.50 28.53
CA GLY A 456 18.70 -1.00 28.96
C GLY A 456 18.74 -1.39 30.44
N THR A 457 18.82 -2.71 30.70
CA THR A 457 19.03 -3.26 32.06
C THR A 457 20.07 -4.40 32.02
N ASP A 458 20.49 -4.86 33.21
CA ASP A 458 21.47 -5.96 33.33
C ASP A 458 20.96 -7.30 32.79
N TYR A 459 19.67 -7.46 32.51
CA TYR A 459 19.08 -8.73 32.06
C TYR A 459 19.26 -8.96 30.56
N SER A 460 19.14 -7.92 29.71
CA SER A 460 19.17 -8.01 28.25
C SER A 460 19.37 -6.65 27.58
N GLN A 461 19.69 -6.63 26.28
CA GLN A 461 20.05 -5.42 25.53
C GLN A 461 19.09 -5.18 24.34
N TYR A 462 17.77 -5.05 24.55
CA TYR A 462 16.82 -4.86 23.43
C TYR A 462 17.12 -3.62 22.58
N PHE A 463 16.86 -2.42 23.11
CA PHE A 463 17.18 -1.18 22.40
C PHE A 463 18.69 -1.02 22.18
N ARG A 464 19.49 -1.42 23.18
CA ARG A 464 20.96 -1.37 23.11
C ARG A 464 21.54 -2.19 21.95
N ASN A 465 20.93 -3.32 21.56
CA ASN A 465 21.36 -4.07 20.36
C ASN A 465 21.16 -3.23 19.09
N PHE A 466 20.08 -2.45 18.98
CA PHE A 466 19.90 -1.53 17.85
C PHE A 466 20.93 -0.40 17.87
N GLU A 467 21.28 0.15 19.04
CA GLU A 467 22.33 1.17 19.13
C GLU A 467 23.70 0.63 18.65
N ILE A 468 24.05 -0.60 19.04
CA ILE A 468 25.29 -1.25 18.58
C ILE A 468 25.22 -1.48 17.06
N ALA A 469 24.12 -2.05 16.55
CA ALA A 469 23.92 -2.27 15.12
C ALA A 469 23.94 -0.96 14.30
N ALA A 470 23.49 0.16 14.88
CA ALA A 470 23.53 1.49 14.27
C ALA A 470 24.92 2.17 14.35
N GLY A 471 25.91 1.53 14.98
CA GLY A 471 27.23 2.12 15.23
C GLY A 471 27.20 3.30 16.21
N LEU A 472 26.17 3.38 17.06
CA LEU A 472 26.01 4.39 18.12
C LEU A 472 26.51 3.89 19.48
N GLY A 473 26.87 2.62 19.60
CA GLY A 473 27.44 2.02 20.79
C GLY A 473 28.40 0.89 20.47
N GLU A 474 29.34 0.64 21.38
CA GLU A 474 30.19 -0.55 21.34
C GLU A 474 29.56 -1.70 22.13
N GLY A 475 29.83 -2.94 21.75
CA GLY A 475 29.36 -4.13 22.45
C GLY A 475 29.25 -5.37 21.58
N SER A 476 28.76 -6.47 22.14
CA SER A 476 28.31 -7.67 21.42
C SER A 476 26.81 -7.82 21.58
N TYR A 477 26.16 -8.44 20.59
CA TYR A 477 24.78 -8.86 20.72
C TYR A 477 24.54 -9.66 22.01
N ARG A 478 23.46 -9.36 22.73
CA ARG A 478 23.00 -10.11 23.91
C ARG A 478 21.49 -10.31 23.88
N GLY A 479 21.04 -11.54 24.07
CA GLY A 479 19.62 -11.89 24.14
C GLY A 479 19.27 -13.12 23.30
N ALA A 480 17.97 -13.35 23.13
CA ALA A 480 17.46 -14.37 22.22
C ALA A 480 17.30 -13.78 20.81
N PRO A 481 17.60 -14.52 19.72
CA PRO A 481 17.72 -13.97 18.37
C PRO A 481 16.43 -13.33 17.81
N PHE A 482 15.29 -13.50 18.48
CA PHE A 482 14.00 -12.89 18.20
C PHE A 482 13.69 -11.62 19.04
N ASN A 483 14.66 -11.13 19.81
CA ASN A 483 14.48 -9.95 20.68
C ASN A 483 14.13 -8.67 19.90
N ASP A 484 14.57 -8.54 18.64
CA ASP A 484 14.19 -7.41 17.77
C ASP A 484 12.66 -7.37 17.62
N GLY A 485 12.03 -8.52 17.35
CA GLY A 485 10.58 -8.67 17.26
C GLY A 485 9.84 -8.33 18.56
N ASP A 486 10.43 -8.68 19.71
CA ASP A 486 9.86 -8.30 21.01
C ASP A 486 9.92 -6.78 21.25
N TYR A 487 10.98 -6.11 20.80
CA TYR A 487 11.07 -4.66 20.87
C TYR A 487 10.09 -3.98 19.91
N TYR A 488 9.89 -4.52 18.70
CA TYR A 488 8.87 -3.99 17.78
C TYR A 488 7.45 -4.10 18.36
N LYS A 489 7.12 -5.13 19.13
CA LYS A 489 5.83 -5.20 19.85
C LYS A 489 5.68 -4.12 20.91
N LEU A 490 6.77 -3.72 21.57
CA LEU A 490 6.75 -2.58 22.48
C LEU A 490 6.49 -1.28 21.71
N ILE A 491 7.15 -1.08 20.56
CA ILE A 491 6.89 0.08 19.68
C ILE A 491 5.43 0.11 19.21
N GLU A 492 4.85 -1.04 18.86
CA GLU A 492 3.42 -1.19 18.53
C GLU A 492 2.52 -0.77 19.72
N ALA A 493 2.80 -1.27 20.92
CA ALA A 493 2.05 -0.93 22.13
C ALA A 493 2.10 0.58 22.45
N VAL A 494 3.29 1.18 22.40
CA VAL A 494 3.47 2.62 22.64
C VAL A 494 2.76 3.43 21.56
N SER A 495 2.82 3.00 20.29
CA SER A 495 2.12 3.66 19.19
C SER A 495 0.60 3.65 19.39
N ALA A 496 0.03 2.51 19.78
CA ALA A 496 -1.40 2.39 20.08
C ALA A 496 -1.83 3.28 21.25
N VAL A 497 -1.00 3.39 22.30
CA VAL A 497 -1.28 4.32 23.42
C VAL A 497 -1.20 5.77 22.97
N VAL A 498 -0.21 6.15 22.15
CA VAL A 498 -0.07 7.52 21.60
C VAL A 498 -1.28 7.89 20.75
N ALA A 499 -1.85 6.96 19.97
CA ALA A 499 -3.05 7.20 19.19
C ALA A 499 -4.23 7.68 20.05
N VAL A 500 -4.36 7.13 21.26
CA VAL A 500 -5.49 7.38 22.17
C VAL A 500 -5.23 8.55 23.13
N THR A 501 -3.99 8.67 23.63
CA THR A 501 -3.63 9.61 24.71
C THR A 501 -3.00 10.90 24.20
N HIS A 502 -2.43 10.89 23.01
CA HIS A 502 -1.60 11.97 22.47
C HIS A 502 -0.45 12.38 23.40
N ASP A 503 0.14 11.42 24.13
CA ASP A 503 1.25 11.63 25.05
C ASP A 503 2.55 11.98 24.28
N GLU A 504 2.97 13.23 24.37
CA GLU A 504 4.18 13.72 23.69
C GLU A 504 5.49 13.09 24.18
N GLU A 505 5.57 12.60 25.42
CA GLU A 505 6.77 11.94 25.94
C GLU A 505 6.94 10.57 25.28
N GLN A 506 5.84 9.85 25.15
CA GLN A 506 5.80 8.58 24.43
C GLN A 506 6.07 8.76 22.94
N GLU A 507 5.57 9.83 22.32
CA GLU A 507 5.90 10.16 20.94
C GLU A 507 7.40 10.47 20.76
N ARG A 508 8.01 11.24 21.67
CA ARG A 508 9.48 11.48 21.67
C ARG A 508 10.28 10.20 21.87
N TYR A 509 9.78 9.26 22.67
CA TYR A 509 10.37 7.93 22.82
C TYR A 509 10.36 7.17 21.49
N LEU A 510 9.22 7.15 20.80
CA LEU A 510 9.07 6.51 19.48
C LEU A 510 10.04 7.13 18.46
N ASP A 511 10.07 8.46 18.34
CA ASP A 511 10.95 9.17 17.40
C ASP A 511 12.43 8.81 17.62
N ARG A 512 12.87 8.75 18.89
CA ARG A 512 14.23 8.34 19.25
C ARG A 512 14.49 6.89 18.84
N ALA A 513 13.59 5.97 19.22
CA ALA A 513 13.77 4.55 18.97
C ALA A 513 13.81 4.25 17.47
N ILE A 514 12.87 4.81 16.71
CA ILE A 514 12.72 4.63 15.26
C ILE A 514 13.93 5.18 14.51
N ALA A 515 14.46 6.34 14.91
CA ALA A 515 15.67 6.89 14.31
C ALA A 515 16.88 5.95 14.44
N VAL A 516 17.03 5.26 15.59
CA VAL A 516 18.10 4.27 15.80
C VAL A 516 17.84 2.99 15.00
N ILE A 517 16.60 2.50 14.97
CA ILE A 517 16.21 1.32 14.16
C ILE A 517 16.49 1.59 12.67
N ALA A 518 16.10 2.75 12.17
CA ALA A 518 16.35 3.16 10.79
C ALA A 518 17.84 3.25 10.46
N LYS A 519 18.67 3.72 11.40
CA LYS A 519 20.12 3.77 11.23
C LYS A 519 20.79 2.40 11.30
N ALA A 520 20.22 1.46 12.06
CA ALA A 520 20.70 0.08 12.11
C ALA A 520 20.42 -0.70 10.81
N GLN A 521 19.39 -0.32 10.03
CA GLN A 521 19.04 -1.00 8.79
C GLN A 521 20.16 -0.90 7.74
N ARG A 522 20.48 -2.04 7.10
CA ARG A 522 21.45 -2.07 5.99
C ARG A 522 20.93 -1.35 4.74
N PRO A 523 21.83 -0.88 3.85
CA PRO A 523 21.43 -0.20 2.61
C PRO A 523 20.53 -1.03 1.67
N ASP A 524 20.61 -2.36 1.72
CA ASP A 524 19.79 -3.28 0.93
C ASP A 524 18.41 -3.58 1.55
N GLY A 525 18.12 -3.01 2.72
CA GLY A 525 16.86 -3.16 3.44
C GLY A 525 16.89 -4.22 4.54
N TYR A 526 17.95 -5.03 4.64
CA TYR A 526 18.07 -6.04 5.69
C TYR A 526 18.14 -5.42 7.09
N ILE A 527 17.42 -6.01 8.04
CA ILE A 527 17.46 -5.62 9.45
C ILE A 527 17.31 -6.84 10.37
N HIS A 528 18.38 -7.14 11.09
CA HIS A 528 18.42 -8.12 12.19
C HIS A 528 19.69 -7.85 13.01
N THR A 529 19.53 -7.42 14.26
CA THR A 529 20.66 -6.95 15.07
C THR A 529 21.73 -8.02 15.31
N PRO A 530 21.42 -9.31 15.57
CA PRO A 530 22.45 -10.34 15.72
C PRO A 530 23.37 -10.47 14.50
N VAL A 531 22.80 -10.50 13.29
CA VAL A 531 23.58 -10.65 12.05
C VAL A 531 24.37 -9.38 11.76
N ILE A 532 23.74 -8.21 11.85
CA ILE A 532 24.42 -6.93 11.57
C ILE A 532 25.61 -6.70 12.52
N ILE A 533 25.44 -6.96 13.82
CA ILE A 533 26.53 -6.85 14.80
C ILE A 533 27.63 -7.88 14.52
N GLY A 534 27.26 -9.10 14.12
CA GLY A 534 28.23 -10.13 13.72
C GLY A 534 29.06 -9.70 12.50
N GLU A 535 28.42 -9.16 11.47
CA GLU A 535 29.07 -8.63 10.26
C GLU A 535 30.05 -7.50 10.60
N GLN A 536 29.64 -6.55 11.43
CA GLN A 536 30.48 -5.45 11.90
C GLN A 536 31.74 -5.92 12.64
N LYS A 537 31.67 -7.09 13.30
CA LYS A 537 32.81 -7.73 13.98
C LYS A 537 33.64 -8.65 13.08
N GLY A 538 33.32 -8.72 11.80
CA GLY A 538 34.01 -9.58 10.84
C GLY A 538 33.69 -11.07 10.98
N ASP A 539 32.57 -11.44 11.62
CA ASP A 539 32.13 -12.83 11.64
C ASP A 539 31.58 -13.23 10.27
N LYS A 540 32.38 -14.01 9.52
CA LYS A 540 32.00 -14.55 8.20
C LYS A 540 30.79 -15.50 8.26
N LYS A 541 30.35 -15.90 9.45
CA LYS A 541 29.14 -16.72 9.62
C LYS A 541 27.86 -15.92 9.77
N ALA A 542 27.95 -14.63 10.10
CA ALA A 542 26.80 -13.74 10.17
C ALA A 542 26.33 -13.40 8.76
N VAL A 543 25.42 -14.21 8.25
CA VAL A 543 24.84 -14.08 6.91
C VAL A 543 23.32 -14.26 7.04
N PRO A 544 22.51 -13.43 6.35
CA PRO A 544 21.06 -13.56 6.37
C PRO A 544 20.58 -14.99 6.06
N PHE A 545 19.58 -15.45 6.81
CA PHE A 545 18.88 -16.74 6.64
C PHE A 545 19.76 -18.00 6.72
N ARG A 546 20.96 -17.89 7.29
CA ARG A 546 21.85 -19.04 7.47
C ARG A 546 21.33 -20.02 8.52
N ASP A 547 20.73 -19.51 9.60
CA ASP A 547 20.13 -20.33 10.65
C ASP A 547 18.66 -19.96 10.82
N ARG A 548 17.77 -20.87 10.44
CA ARG A 548 16.33 -20.69 10.63
C ARG A 548 15.94 -20.37 12.08
N LYS A 549 16.73 -20.77 13.08
CA LYS A 549 16.49 -20.45 14.49
C LYS A 549 16.86 -19.01 14.86
N ASN A 550 17.27 -18.18 13.91
CA ASN A 550 17.45 -16.74 14.11
C ASN A 550 16.15 -15.94 14.01
N PHE A 551 15.06 -16.54 13.50
CA PHE A 551 13.73 -15.90 13.44
C PHE A 551 13.73 -14.55 12.68
N GLU A 552 14.57 -14.41 11.66
CA GLU A 552 14.76 -13.16 10.92
C GLU A 552 13.44 -12.67 10.28
N VAL A 553 12.74 -13.56 9.58
CA VAL A 553 11.45 -13.23 8.95
C VAL A 553 10.37 -12.92 10.01
N TYR A 554 10.43 -13.55 11.19
CA TYR A 554 9.53 -13.27 12.30
C TYR A 554 9.74 -11.87 12.88
N ASN A 555 10.99 -11.47 13.08
CA ASN A 555 11.33 -10.13 13.55
C ASN A 555 10.84 -9.06 12.57
N MET A 556 11.10 -9.26 11.27
CA MET A 556 10.60 -8.37 10.23
C MET A 556 9.07 -8.33 10.16
N GLY A 557 8.39 -9.45 10.42
CA GLY A 557 6.93 -9.48 10.50
C GLY A 557 6.36 -8.58 11.60
N HIS A 558 6.99 -8.56 12.78
CA HIS A 558 6.59 -7.64 13.85
C HIS A 558 6.93 -6.18 13.52
N LEU A 559 8.05 -5.92 12.84
CA LEU A 559 8.38 -4.60 12.32
C LEU A 559 7.27 -4.09 11.38
N PHE A 560 6.76 -4.92 10.48
CA PHE A 560 5.73 -4.50 9.52
C PHE A 560 4.45 -4.05 10.22
N THR A 561 3.91 -4.86 11.14
CA THR A 561 2.70 -4.48 11.89
C THR A 561 2.95 -3.24 12.77
N ALA A 562 4.06 -3.19 13.50
CA ALA A 562 4.41 -2.03 14.34
C ALA A 562 4.52 -0.73 13.51
N ALA A 563 5.08 -0.81 12.30
CA ALA A 563 5.18 0.32 11.39
C ALA A 563 3.81 0.82 10.90
N CYS A 564 2.88 -0.10 10.62
CA CYS A 564 1.52 0.26 10.22
C CYS A 564 0.77 0.94 11.37
N VAL A 565 0.81 0.36 12.58
CA VAL A 565 0.19 0.95 13.78
C VAL A 565 0.81 2.32 14.10
N HIS A 566 2.14 2.46 14.01
CA HIS A 566 2.82 3.75 14.20
C HIS A 566 2.35 4.82 13.21
N HIS A 567 2.24 4.46 11.93
CA HIS A 567 1.76 5.39 10.90
C HIS A 567 0.29 5.77 11.11
N GLN A 568 -0.57 4.82 11.48
CA GLN A 568 -1.96 5.10 11.81
C GLN A 568 -2.10 6.00 13.04
N ALA A 569 -1.23 5.82 14.05
CA ALA A 569 -1.25 6.59 15.30
C ALA A 569 -0.72 8.02 15.14
N THR A 570 0.30 8.23 14.30
CA THR A 570 1.07 9.50 14.28
C THR A 570 1.07 10.22 12.92
N GLY A 571 0.70 9.53 11.83
CA GLY A 571 0.89 9.99 10.46
C GLY A 571 2.34 9.99 9.97
N LYS A 572 3.32 9.59 10.81
CA LYS A 572 4.74 9.56 10.44
C LYS A 572 5.10 8.29 9.68
N THR A 573 5.90 8.44 8.63
CA THR A 573 6.26 7.36 7.69
C THR A 573 7.66 6.78 7.90
N ASP A 574 8.42 7.28 8.88
CA ASP A 574 9.80 6.89 9.13
C ASP A 574 9.98 5.39 9.44
N LEU A 575 9.20 4.83 10.37
CA LEU A 575 9.21 3.38 10.63
C LEU A 575 8.64 2.59 9.46
N LEU A 576 7.68 3.16 8.73
CA LEU A 576 7.05 2.56 7.55
C LEU A 576 8.01 2.45 6.38
N VAL A 577 8.92 3.42 6.21
CA VAL A 577 10.04 3.34 5.26
C VAL A 577 11.01 2.23 5.63
N VAL A 578 11.28 2.00 6.92
CA VAL A 578 12.12 0.87 7.36
C VAL A 578 11.43 -0.45 7.03
N ALA A 579 10.13 -0.57 7.33
CA ALA A 579 9.33 -1.75 7.02
C ALA A 579 9.26 -2.07 5.52
N THR A 580 9.01 -1.08 4.66
CA THR A 580 8.94 -1.27 3.20
C THR A 580 10.27 -1.74 2.62
N LYS A 581 11.40 -1.17 3.07
CA LYS A 581 12.74 -1.65 2.68
C LYS A 581 13.02 -3.08 3.14
N ALA A 582 12.59 -3.45 4.34
CA ALA A 582 12.72 -4.83 4.82
C ALA A 582 11.84 -5.80 4.01
N ALA A 583 10.63 -5.39 3.61
CA ALA A 583 9.79 -6.18 2.69
C ALA A 583 10.42 -6.32 1.29
N ASP A 584 11.00 -5.25 0.74
CA ASP A 584 11.73 -5.28 -0.54
C ASP A 584 12.95 -6.20 -0.47
N PHE A 585 13.66 -6.23 0.66
CA PHE A 585 14.74 -7.18 0.90
C PHE A 585 14.22 -8.62 0.88
N LEU A 586 13.12 -8.91 1.58
CA LEU A 586 12.51 -10.24 1.58
C LEU A 586 12.07 -10.67 0.17
N GLU A 587 11.47 -9.77 -0.61
CA GLU A 587 11.05 -10.06 -1.99
C GLU A 587 12.23 -10.52 -2.85
N LYS A 588 13.37 -9.82 -2.75
CA LYS A 588 14.61 -10.15 -3.47
C LYS A 588 15.24 -11.43 -2.95
N ALA A 589 15.39 -11.57 -1.63
CA ALA A 589 16.01 -12.73 -1.01
C ALA A 589 15.26 -14.02 -1.34
N PHE A 590 13.92 -13.96 -1.33
CA PHE A 590 13.06 -15.09 -1.66
C PHE A 590 12.59 -15.07 -3.12
N ALA A 591 13.30 -14.41 -4.06
CA ALA A 591 12.91 -14.36 -5.47
C ALA A 591 12.80 -15.77 -6.10
N ASN A 592 13.75 -16.65 -5.80
CA ASN A 592 13.80 -18.04 -6.26
C ASN A 592 14.12 -18.98 -5.08
N PRO A 593 13.15 -19.26 -4.19
CA PRO A 593 13.43 -19.94 -2.93
C PRO A 593 13.69 -21.43 -3.15
N THR A 594 14.80 -21.94 -2.61
CA THR A 594 15.00 -23.38 -2.39
C THR A 594 14.15 -23.84 -1.20
N PRO A 595 13.86 -25.16 -1.03
CA PRO A 595 13.19 -25.66 0.17
C PRO A 595 13.90 -25.25 1.47
N GLU A 596 15.22 -25.31 1.50
CA GLU A 596 16.04 -24.87 2.64
C GLU A 596 15.83 -23.38 2.96
N LEU A 597 15.90 -22.51 1.95
CA LEU A 597 15.66 -21.08 2.15
C LEU A 597 14.23 -20.83 2.61
N ALA A 598 13.24 -21.44 1.97
CA ALA A 598 11.82 -21.37 2.35
C ALA A 598 11.59 -21.83 3.80
N GLY A 599 12.39 -22.78 4.30
CA GLY A 599 12.39 -23.23 5.70
C GLY A 599 12.75 -22.16 6.73
N ASN A 600 13.26 -20.99 6.31
CA ASN A 600 13.49 -19.82 7.17
C ASN A 600 12.21 -19.02 7.47
N SER A 601 11.09 -19.31 6.80
CA SER A 601 9.75 -18.79 7.14
C SER A 601 9.19 -19.52 8.38
N ILE A 602 9.92 -19.40 9.49
CA ILE A 602 9.54 -19.93 10.82
C ILE A 602 8.92 -18.82 11.66
N CYS A 603 7.95 -19.18 12.50
CA CYS A 603 7.21 -18.25 13.35
C CYS A 603 6.51 -17.13 12.52
N PRO A 604 5.28 -17.39 12.06
CA PRO A 604 4.62 -16.74 10.92
C PRO A 604 4.00 -15.36 11.21
N SER A 605 4.71 -14.45 11.89
CA SER A 605 4.24 -13.06 12.06
C SER A 605 4.19 -12.28 10.74
N HIS A 606 5.13 -12.53 9.83
CA HIS A 606 5.27 -11.84 8.54
C HIS A 606 4.07 -12.00 7.60
N TYR A 607 3.25 -13.04 7.76
CA TYR A 607 2.03 -13.19 6.98
C TYR A 607 1.02 -12.09 7.30
N MET A 608 0.80 -11.82 8.59
CA MET A 608 -0.02 -10.69 9.04
C MET A 608 0.67 -9.39 8.63
N GLY A 609 1.93 -9.22 9.00
CA GLY A 609 2.66 -7.97 8.77
C GLY A 609 2.75 -7.53 7.30
N LEU A 610 2.94 -8.45 6.34
CA LEU A 610 2.96 -8.11 4.91
C LEU A 610 1.58 -7.70 4.38
N ILE A 611 0.51 -8.30 4.91
CA ILE A 611 -0.86 -7.94 4.51
C ILE A 611 -1.27 -6.63 5.16
N ASP A 612 -0.88 -6.39 6.42
CA ASP A 612 -1.00 -5.08 7.07
C ASP A 612 -0.26 -4.02 6.24
N LEU A 613 0.97 -4.30 5.80
CA LEU A 613 1.74 -3.40 4.96
C LEU A 613 1.09 -3.15 3.60
N TYR A 614 0.48 -4.18 2.98
CA TYR A 614 -0.32 -4.01 1.75
C TYR A 614 -1.53 -3.10 1.99
N ARG A 615 -2.29 -3.36 3.06
CA ARG A 615 -3.46 -2.55 3.45
C ARG A 615 -3.09 -1.15 3.88
N GLU A 616 -1.89 -0.95 4.40
CA GLU A 616 -1.42 0.36 4.81
C GLU A 616 -0.93 1.13 3.59
N THR A 617 -0.14 0.52 2.69
CA THR A 617 0.55 1.23 1.60
C THR A 617 -0.18 1.25 0.27
N GLY A 618 -1.10 0.31 0.03
CA GLY A 618 -1.71 0.06 -1.27
C GLY A 618 -0.81 -0.67 -2.27
N GLU A 619 0.42 -1.04 -1.90
CA GLU A 619 1.38 -1.69 -2.78
C GLU A 619 1.11 -3.20 -2.90
N ARG A 620 0.52 -3.59 -4.02
CA ARG A 620 0.10 -4.97 -4.31
C ARG A 620 1.24 -5.98 -4.24
N ARG A 621 2.49 -5.58 -4.47
CA ARG A 621 3.66 -6.46 -4.33
C ARG A 621 3.76 -7.10 -2.94
N TYR A 622 3.36 -6.41 -1.86
CA TYR A 622 3.40 -6.98 -0.51
C TYR A 622 2.37 -8.09 -0.30
N LEU A 623 1.18 -7.98 -0.90
CA LEU A 623 0.20 -9.06 -0.93
C LEU A 623 0.70 -10.25 -1.75
N GLU A 624 1.35 -10.01 -2.90
CA GLU A 624 1.95 -11.07 -3.71
C GLU A 624 3.12 -11.76 -2.99
N LEU A 625 3.91 -11.00 -2.22
CA LEU A 625 4.95 -11.55 -1.36
C LEU A 625 4.36 -12.43 -0.26
N ALA A 626 3.27 -12.01 0.40
CA ALA A 626 2.56 -12.84 1.38
C ALA A 626 2.04 -14.15 0.76
N LYS A 627 1.41 -14.09 -0.43
CA LYS A 627 0.99 -15.28 -1.20
C LYS A 627 2.17 -16.22 -1.50
N LYS A 628 3.32 -15.65 -1.86
CA LYS A 628 4.55 -16.41 -2.10
C LYS A 628 5.03 -17.12 -0.83
N PHE A 629 4.96 -16.47 0.34
CA PHE A 629 5.27 -17.11 1.61
C PHE A 629 4.33 -18.28 1.93
N PHE A 630 3.06 -18.23 1.53
CA PHE A 630 2.16 -19.38 1.66
C PHE A 630 2.53 -20.51 0.69
N ALA A 631 2.84 -20.19 -0.57
CA ALA A 631 3.31 -21.17 -1.54
C ALA A 631 4.64 -21.84 -1.14
N MET A 632 5.52 -21.10 -0.47
CA MET A 632 6.78 -21.63 0.08
C MET A 632 6.54 -22.70 1.16
N ARG A 633 5.43 -22.66 1.89
CA ARG A 633 5.08 -23.73 2.84
C ARG A 633 4.80 -25.04 2.11
N ASP A 634 4.12 -24.96 0.97
CA ASP A 634 3.85 -26.12 0.13
C ASP A 634 5.14 -26.68 -0.46
N LEU A 635 6.10 -25.81 -0.81
CA LEU A 635 7.44 -26.21 -1.23
C LEU A 635 8.19 -26.98 -0.13
N VAL A 636 8.18 -26.47 1.10
CA VAL A 636 8.80 -27.14 2.25
C VAL A 636 8.13 -28.47 2.54
N ALA A 637 6.79 -28.54 2.54
CA ALA A 637 6.05 -29.78 2.74
C ALA A 637 6.42 -30.84 1.69
N ARG A 638 6.44 -30.46 0.42
CA ARG A 638 6.73 -31.39 -0.70
C ARG A 638 8.18 -31.86 -0.74
N SER A 639 9.12 -31.13 -0.13
CA SER A 639 10.52 -31.55 -0.01
C SER A 639 10.74 -32.66 1.01
N GLY A 640 9.78 -32.88 1.92
CA GLY A 640 9.92 -33.81 3.05
C GLY A 640 10.67 -33.21 4.27
N GLU A 641 11.14 -31.97 4.19
CA GLU A 641 11.83 -31.26 5.29
C GLU A 641 10.86 -30.53 6.24
N GLY A 642 9.55 -30.62 5.99
CA GLY A 642 8.52 -29.97 6.79
C GLY A 642 8.29 -30.61 8.18
N GLU A 643 8.02 -29.77 9.17
CA GLU A 643 7.84 -30.17 10.57
C GLU A 643 6.48 -29.68 11.09
N ASP A 644 5.83 -30.48 11.95
CA ASP A 644 4.57 -30.05 12.59
C ASP A 644 4.79 -28.86 13.54
N ASP A 645 5.97 -28.75 14.14
CA ASP A 645 6.35 -27.67 15.06
C ASP A 645 6.20 -26.28 14.43
N ASN A 646 6.40 -26.19 13.11
CA ASN A 646 6.17 -24.97 12.33
C ASN A 646 5.01 -25.13 11.33
N GLN A 647 4.12 -26.11 11.49
CA GLN A 647 2.94 -26.34 10.63
C GLN A 647 3.28 -26.49 9.13
N SER A 648 4.45 -27.03 8.79
CA SER A 648 4.96 -27.10 7.41
C SER A 648 5.09 -28.53 6.88
N ARG A 649 4.70 -29.54 7.66
CA ARG A 649 4.77 -30.96 7.26
C ARG A 649 3.87 -31.30 6.09
N VAL A 650 2.66 -30.76 6.06
CA VAL A 650 1.69 -30.95 4.98
C VAL A 650 1.45 -29.63 4.26
N PRO A 651 1.09 -29.65 2.96
CA PRO A 651 0.71 -28.44 2.25
C PRO A 651 -0.35 -27.66 3.03
N PHE A 652 -0.25 -26.33 2.98
CA PHE A 652 -0.98 -25.45 3.88
C PHE A 652 -2.50 -25.66 3.84
N ARG A 653 -3.06 -25.77 2.63
CA ARG A 653 -4.51 -25.94 2.43
C ARG A 653 -5.03 -27.34 2.78
N ASP A 654 -4.13 -28.32 2.91
CA ASP A 654 -4.46 -29.71 3.24
C ASP A 654 -4.50 -29.96 4.76
N GLN A 655 -4.18 -28.95 5.57
CA GLN A 655 -4.25 -29.03 7.02
C GLN A 655 -5.69 -29.27 7.49
N ASN A 656 -5.83 -30.14 8.49
CA ASN A 656 -7.12 -30.50 9.09
C ASN A 656 -7.14 -30.31 10.62
N GLU A 657 -5.96 -30.19 11.23
CA GLU A 657 -5.81 -30.02 12.68
C GLU A 657 -4.72 -29.00 12.99
N ALA A 658 -4.85 -28.30 14.10
CA ALA A 658 -3.77 -27.50 14.64
C ALA A 658 -2.77 -28.40 15.39
N LEU A 659 -1.50 -28.36 14.98
CA LEU A 659 -0.41 -29.17 15.52
C LEU A 659 0.82 -28.30 15.77
N GLY A 660 1.77 -28.81 16.56
CA GLY A 660 3.02 -28.11 16.86
C GLY A 660 2.82 -26.82 17.64
N HIS A 661 3.80 -25.92 17.56
CA HIS A 661 3.89 -24.73 18.41
C HIS A 661 2.64 -23.84 18.27
N ALA A 662 1.97 -23.55 19.40
CA ALA A 662 0.66 -22.91 19.42
C ALA A 662 0.67 -21.46 18.93
N VAL A 663 1.65 -20.65 19.36
CA VAL A 663 1.85 -19.28 18.82
C VAL A 663 2.02 -19.31 17.31
N ARG A 664 2.85 -20.23 16.80
CA ARG A 664 3.12 -20.30 15.36
C ARG A 664 1.87 -20.64 14.57
N ALA A 665 1.15 -21.67 15.00
CA ALA A 665 -0.12 -22.05 14.39
C ALA A 665 -1.11 -20.88 14.40
N ASN A 666 -1.32 -20.23 15.54
CA ASN A 666 -2.30 -19.16 15.68
C ASN A 666 -1.96 -17.93 14.83
N TYR A 667 -0.68 -17.54 14.76
CA TYR A 667 -0.24 -16.44 13.89
C TYR A 667 -0.36 -16.79 12.41
N LEU A 668 -0.11 -18.05 12.02
CA LEU A 668 -0.30 -18.52 10.65
C LEU A 668 -1.78 -18.39 10.25
N PHE A 669 -2.68 -18.87 11.13
CA PHE A 669 -4.10 -18.86 10.86
C PHE A 669 -4.68 -17.45 10.88
N ALA A 670 -4.16 -16.56 11.73
CA ALA A 670 -4.46 -15.13 11.66
C ALA A 670 -4.03 -14.54 10.30
N GLY A 671 -2.77 -14.70 9.88
CA GLY A 671 -2.32 -14.20 8.57
C GLY A 671 -3.04 -14.85 7.37
N ALA A 672 -3.52 -16.08 7.51
CA ALA A 672 -4.33 -16.74 6.49
C ALA A 672 -5.76 -16.22 6.43
N ALA A 673 -6.35 -15.86 7.57
CA ALA A 673 -7.63 -15.16 7.60
C ALA A 673 -7.49 -13.77 6.95
N ASP A 674 -6.37 -13.07 7.15
CA ASP A 674 -6.06 -11.85 6.42
C ASP A 674 -5.93 -12.10 4.91
N LEU A 675 -5.25 -13.18 4.50
CA LEU A 675 -5.14 -13.53 3.09
C LEU A 675 -6.52 -13.77 2.45
N PHE A 676 -7.42 -14.46 3.15
CA PHE A 676 -8.78 -14.67 2.68
C PHE A 676 -9.52 -13.34 2.50
N ALA A 677 -9.40 -12.40 3.44
CA ALA A 677 -10.03 -11.09 3.36
C ALA A 677 -9.66 -10.32 2.08
N GLU A 678 -8.42 -10.51 1.59
CA GLU A 678 -7.92 -9.87 0.37
C GLU A 678 -8.16 -10.65 -0.93
N THR A 679 -8.30 -11.98 -0.85
CA THR A 679 -8.27 -12.85 -2.05
C THR A 679 -9.54 -13.63 -2.30
N GLY A 680 -10.37 -13.86 -1.28
CA GLY A 680 -11.58 -14.68 -1.38
C GLY A 680 -11.30 -16.16 -1.63
N ASP A 681 -10.07 -16.65 -1.40
CA ASP A 681 -9.69 -18.04 -1.66
C ASP A 681 -10.49 -19.02 -0.80
N ALA A 682 -11.48 -19.68 -1.41
CA ALA A 682 -12.37 -20.63 -0.75
C ALA A 682 -11.64 -21.82 -0.13
N ALA A 683 -10.49 -22.24 -0.69
CA ALA A 683 -9.70 -23.33 -0.12
C ALA A 683 -9.02 -22.91 1.18
N THR A 684 -8.55 -21.66 1.27
CA THR A 684 -8.03 -21.08 2.51
C THR A 684 -9.12 -20.96 3.57
N ALA A 685 -10.32 -20.45 3.21
CA ALA A 685 -11.45 -20.37 4.13
C ALA A 685 -11.88 -21.74 4.65
N SER A 686 -11.99 -22.73 3.76
CA SER A 686 -12.37 -24.10 4.13
C SER A 686 -11.34 -24.75 5.07
N MET A 687 -10.05 -24.50 4.85
CA MET A 687 -9.00 -24.98 5.74
C MET A 687 -9.08 -24.32 7.12
N LEU A 688 -9.23 -22.99 7.17
CA LEU A 688 -9.39 -22.23 8.42
C LEU A 688 -10.55 -22.75 9.26
N GLU A 689 -11.70 -23.03 8.64
CA GLU A 689 -12.86 -23.58 9.33
C GLU A 689 -12.58 -24.97 9.93
N ARG A 690 -11.88 -25.86 9.20
CA ARG A 690 -11.53 -27.20 9.71
C ARG A 690 -10.58 -27.13 10.89
N VAL A 691 -9.50 -26.35 10.79
CA VAL A 691 -8.51 -26.23 11.89
C VAL A 691 -9.08 -25.49 13.09
N TRP A 692 -9.92 -24.46 12.88
CA TRP A 692 -10.63 -23.76 13.95
C TRP A 692 -11.58 -24.70 14.70
N THR A 693 -12.39 -25.47 13.95
CA THR A 693 -13.29 -26.47 14.53
C THR A 693 -12.51 -27.51 15.33
N ASN A 694 -11.36 -27.99 14.83
CA ASN A 694 -10.49 -28.89 15.56
C ASN A 694 -10.02 -28.30 16.91
N VAL A 695 -9.55 -27.04 16.90
CA VAL A 695 -9.10 -26.37 18.12
C VAL A 695 -10.24 -26.22 19.11
N VAL A 696 -11.34 -25.59 18.72
CA VAL A 696 -12.44 -25.25 19.65
C VAL A 696 -13.10 -26.50 20.22
N GLN A 697 -13.27 -27.56 19.44
CA GLN A 697 -13.98 -28.75 19.90
C GLN A 697 -13.09 -29.76 20.64
N LYS A 698 -11.77 -29.72 20.43
CA LYS A 698 -10.88 -30.81 20.88
C LYS A 698 -9.61 -30.36 21.60
N LYS A 699 -9.15 -29.11 21.44
CA LYS A 699 -7.83 -28.67 21.92
C LYS A 699 -7.83 -27.33 22.67
N LEU A 700 -8.99 -26.71 22.89
CA LEU A 700 -9.15 -25.45 23.61
C LEU A 700 -9.46 -25.70 25.09
N TYR A 701 -8.73 -25.06 25.99
CA TYR A 701 -9.04 -25.10 27.42
C TYR A 701 -10.30 -24.28 27.74
N ILE A 702 -10.95 -24.57 28.87
CA ILE A 702 -12.14 -23.82 29.35
C ILE A 702 -11.88 -22.31 29.55
N THR A 703 -10.61 -21.92 29.73
CA THR A 703 -10.15 -20.52 29.85
C THR A 703 -9.87 -19.86 28.50
N GLY A 704 -10.17 -20.54 27.38
CA GLY A 704 -9.80 -20.09 26.03
C GLY A 704 -8.30 -20.25 25.70
N ALA A 705 -7.55 -20.93 26.55
CA ALA A 705 -6.11 -21.08 26.39
C ALA A 705 -5.73 -22.14 25.34
N CYS A 706 -4.57 -21.95 24.69
CA CYS A 706 -4.04 -22.84 23.66
C CYS A 706 -2.61 -23.31 23.97
N GLY A 707 -2.28 -24.53 23.53
CA GLY A 707 -0.93 -25.10 23.68
C GLY A 707 -0.78 -25.90 24.96
N ALA A 708 -1.28 -27.14 24.95
CA ALA A 708 -1.25 -28.03 26.11
C ALA A 708 0.17 -28.39 26.59
N LEU A 709 1.12 -28.55 25.67
CA LEU A 709 2.39 -29.21 25.93
C LEU A 709 3.57 -28.23 25.94
N HIS A 710 4.46 -28.37 26.91
CA HIS A 710 5.77 -27.70 26.83
C HIS A 710 6.69 -28.42 25.84
N ASP A 711 6.81 -29.74 25.95
CA ASP A 711 7.53 -30.61 25.01
C ASP A 711 6.65 -31.81 24.67
N GLY A 712 6.68 -32.24 23.42
CA GLY A 712 5.91 -33.38 22.93
C GLY A 712 6.51 -34.00 21.68
N ALA A 713 5.77 -34.95 21.11
CA ALA A 713 6.11 -35.66 19.88
C ALA A 713 4.98 -35.49 18.86
N SER A 714 5.30 -35.34 17.56
CA SER A 714 4.29 -35.25 16.49
C SER A 714 4.73 -35.97 15.20
N PRO A 715 3.93 -36.87 14.62
CA PRO A 715 2.62 -37.30 15.14
C PRO A 715 2.85 -38.20 16.36
N ASP A 716 2.13 -37.94 17.44
CA ASP A 716 2.15 -38.80 18.61
C ASP A 716 1.54 -40.17 18.26
N GLY A 717 2.14 -41.26 18.77
CA GLY A 717 1.67 -42.63 18.52
C GLY A 717 1.82 -43.16 17.08
N SER A 718 2.61 -42.52 16.22
CA SER A 718 2.89 -43.01 14.85
C SER A 718 3.57 -44.39 14.87
N LYS A 719 3.12 -45.30 13.98
CA LYS A 719 3.80 -46.59 13.74
C LYS A 719 5.17 -46.42 13.10
N ASP A 720 5.36 -45.33 12.35
CA ASP A 720 6.64 -44.98 11.75
C ASP A 720 7.37 -43.99 12.64
N GLN A 721 8.32 -44.50 13.42
CA GLN A 721 9.12 -43.71 14.36
C GLN A 721 10.01 -42.68 13.67
N LYS A 722 10.42 -42.92 12.42
CA LYS A 722 11.34 -42.01 11.71
C LYS A 722 10.67 -40.67 11.35
N HIS A 723 9.35 -40.63 11.33
CA HIS A 723 8.56 -39.44 11.00
C HIS A 723 8.09 -38.66 12.25
N ILE A 724 8.40 -39.16 13.45
CA ILE A 724 8.08 -38.47 14.70
C ILE A 724 9.13 -37.38 14.92
N THR A 725 8.67 -36.14 15.05
CA THR A 725 9.52 -34.99 15.41
C THR A 725 9.17 -34.48 16.79
N ARG A 726 10.14 -33.89 17.48
CA ARG A 726 9.86 -33.12 18.70
C ARG A 726 9.03 -31.90 18.34
N VAL A 727 8.04 -31.58 19.17
CA VAL A 727 7.33 -30.31 19.17
C VAL A 727 7.48 -29.65 20.53
N HIS A 728 7.38 -28.33 20.59
CA HIS A 728 7.45 -27.58 21.84
C HIS A 728 6.44 -26.45 21.89
N GLN A 729 6.01 -26.08 23.10
CA GLN A 729 5.00 -25.05 23.35
C GLN A 729 3.75 -25.25 22.47
N ALA A 730 3.32 -26.50 22.40
CA ALA A 730 2.56 -27.04 21.28
C ALA A 730 1.13 -27.45 21.66
N TYR A 731 0.26 -27.48 20.65
CA TYR A 731 -1.00 -28.20 20.74
C TYR A 731 -0.72 -29.69 21.04
N GLY A 732 -1.53 -30.26 21.93
CA GLY A 732 -1.52 -31.70 22.20
C GLY A 732 -2.30 -32.49 21.15
N ARG A 733 -2.37 -33.81 21.34
CA ARG A 733 -3.34 -34.65 20.63
C ARG A 733 -4.77 -34.19 20.97
N ASN A 734 -5.74 -34.53 20.12
CA ASN A 734 -7.15 -34.25 20.41
C ASN A 734 -7.51 -34.73 21.83
N TYR A 735 -8.12 -33.84 22.62
CA TYR A 735 -8.53 -34.01 24.02
C TYR A 735 -7.40 -34.16 25.07
N GLN A 736 -6.14 -33.95 24.69
CA GLN A 736 -5.03 -33.85 25.65
C GLN A 736 -4.93 -32.44 26.21
N LEU A 737 -5.54 -32.22 27.38
CA LEU A 737 -5.60 -30.93 28.07
C LEU A 737 -5.20 -31.08 29.55
N PRO A 738 -3.92 -31.33 29.85
CA PRO A 738 -3.46 -31.46 31.23
C PRO A 738 -3.62 -30.16 32.01
N ASN A 739 -3.98 -30.27 33.28
CA ASN A 739 -4.21 -29.10 34.15
C ASN A 739 -2.94 -28.61 34.86
N THR A 740 -2.15 -29.54 35.41
CA THR A 740 -0.92 -29.23 36.18
C THR A 740 0.28 -28.91 35.28
N THR A 741 0.44 -29.66 34.19
CA THR A 741 1.56 -29.49 33.24
C THR A 741 1.23 -28.59 32.06
N ALA A 742 0.03 -28.00 32.03
CA ALA A 742 -0.43 -27.10 30.98
C ALA A 742 0.63 -26.04 30.66
N HIS A 743 0.94 -25.88 29.38
CA HIS A 743 1.83 -24.81 28.92
C HIS A 743 1.04 -23.50 28.76
N ASN A 744 0.00 -23.49 27.93
CA ASN A 744 -0.98 -22.40 27.80
C ASN A 744 -0.32 -21.02 27.75
N GLU A 745 0.59 -20.87 26.79
CA GLU A 745 1.44 -19.68 26.70
C GLU A 745 0.59 -18.41 26.52
N THR A 746 0.93 -17.34 27.23
CA THR A 746 0.22 -16.06 27.09
C THR A 746 0.23 -15.56 25.64
N CYS A 747 1.35 -15.69 24.92
CA CYS A 747 1.41 -15.36 23.49
C CYS A 747 0.49 -16.22 22.62
N ALA A 748 0.30 -17.50 22.95
CA ALA A 748 -0.58 -18.39 22.19
C ALA A 748 -2.04 -17.96 22.37
N ASN A 749 -2.41 -17.54 23.58
CA ASN A 749 -3.75 -17.03 23.91
C ASN A 749 -4.02 -15.72 23.17
N ILE A 750 -3.05 -14.81 23.11
CA ILE A 750 -3.15 -13.58 22.30
C ILE A 750 -3.26 -13.91 20.80
N GLY A 751 -2.45 -14.84 20.29
CA GLY A 751 -2.57 -15.32 18.91
C GLY A 751 -3.96 -15.90 18.62
N ASN A 752 -4.58 -16.58 19.58
CA ASN A 752 -5.95 -17.10 19.45
C ASN A 752 -6.97 -15.95 19.34
N VAL A 753 -6.81 -14.86 20.11
CA VAL A 753 -7.63 -13.64 19.98
C VAL A 753 -7.46 -13.02 18.60
N LEU A 754 -6.21 -12.83 18.15
CA LEU A 754 -5.89 -12.25 16.84
C LEU A 754 -6.50 -13.05 15.68
N TRP A 755 -6.47 -14.37 15.76
CA TRP A 755 -7.07 -15.25 14.77
C TRP A 755 -8.61 -15.15 14.77
N ASN A 756 -9.24 -15.25 15.94
CA ASN A 756 -10.70 -15.19 16.04
C ASN A 756 -11.26 -13.82 15.63
N TRP A 757 -10.54 -12.73 15.94
CA TRP A 757 -10.91 -11.40 15.46
C TRP A 757 -10.99 -11.33 13.94
N ARG A 758 -9.98 -11.87 13.24
CA ARG A 758 -9.95 -11.89 11.77
C ARG A 758 -11.01 -12.81 11.18
N MET A 759 -11.29 -13.95 11.82
CA MET A 759 -12.41 -14.80 11.44
C MET A 759 -13.74 -14.04 11.56
N PHE A 760 -13.96 -13.31 12.66
CA PHE A 760 -15.12 -12.43 12.82
C PHE A 760 -15.19 -11.34 11.74
N LEU A 761 -14.09 -10.66 11.43
CA LEU A 761 -14.09 -9.66 10.35
C LEU A 761 -14.50 -10.26 8.99
N ASN A 762 -14.08 -11.49 8.74
CA ASN A 762 -14.39 -12.20 7.50
C ASN A 762 -15.84 -12.71 7.42
N THR A 763 -16.48 -13.04 8.54
CA THR A 763 -17.77 -13.76 8.53
C THR A 763 -18.92 -13.07 9.25
N GLY A 764 -18.64 -12.11 10.14
CA GLY A 764 -19.63 -11.50 11.03
C GLY A 764 -20.24 -12.46 12.07
N GLU A 765 -19.65 -13.64 12.29
CA GLU A 765 -20.22 -14.65 13.19
C GLU A 765 -19.80 -14.47 14.66
N ALA A 766 -20.77 -14.50 15.58
CA ALA A 766 -20.54 -14.29 17.01
C ALA A 766 -19.66 -15.37 17.68
N ARG A 767 -19.67 -16.61 17.16
CA ARG A 767 -18.89 -17.73 17.72
C ARG A 767 -17.38 -17.45 17.81
N PHE A 768 -16.85 -16.63 16.90
CA PHE A 768 -15.45 -16.22 16.95
C PHE A 768 -15.20 -15.21 18.07
N MET A 769 -16.11 -14.25 18.24
CA MET A 769 -16.05 -13.30 19.36
C MET A 769 -16.31 -13.94 20.72
N ASP A 770 -17.07 -15.04 20.80
CA ASP A 770 -17.22 -15.81 22.04
C ASP A 770 -15.88 -16.42 22.49
N VAL A 771 -15.07 -16.93 21.55
CA VAL A 771 -13.72 -17.44 21.85
C VAL A 771 -12.76 -16.31 22.20
N ALA A 772 -12.82 -15.19 21.47
CA ALA A 772 -11.99 -14.02 21.77
C ALA A 772 -12.32 -13.44 23.17
N GLU A 773 -13.59 -13.27 23.50
CA GLU A 773 -14.06 -12.84 24.81
C GLU A 773 -13.58 -13.79 25.91
N LEU A 774 -13.73 -15.11 25.70
CA LEU A 774 -13.30 -16.11 26.67
C LEU A 774 -11.80 -16.01 26.96
N ALA A 775 -10.96 -15.87 25.93
CA ALA A 775 -9.52 -15.73 26.11
C ALA A 775 -9.15 -14.41 26.81
N LEU A 776 -9.74 -13.28 26.38
CA LEU A 776 -9.49 -11.95 26.94
C LEU A 776 -9.76 -11.88 28.44
N TYR A 777 -10.93 -12.33 28.89
CA TYR A 777 -11.31 -12.27 30.32
C TYR A 777 -10.63 -13.33 31.21
N ASN A 778 -9.94 -14.31 30.62
CA ASN A 778 -9.34 -15.42 31.35
C ASN A 778 -7.85 -15.58 31.05
N SER A 779 -7.51 -16.32 29.99
CA SER A 779 -6.15 -16.80 29.74
C SER A 779 -5.16 -15.76 29.19
N VAL A 780 -5.65 -14.63 28.67
CA VAL A 780 -4.82 -13.47 28.35
C VAL A 780 -4.48 -12.72 29.63
N LEU A 781 -5.49 -12.28 30.38
CA LEU A 781 -5.29 -11.47 31.60
C LEU A 781 -4.66 -12.24 32.76
N SER A 782 -4.78 -13.56 32.81
CA SER A 782 -4.00 -14.35 33.79
C SER A 782 -2.50 -14.13 33.61
N GLY A 783 -2.05 -13.80 32.40
CA GLY A 783 -0.67 -13.54 32.03
C GLY A 783 0.03 -12.40 32.79
N VAL A 784 -0.70 -11.55 33.51
CA VAL A 784 -0.16 -10.37 34.20
C VAL A 784 -0.74 -10.20 35.61
N SER A 785 0.06 -9.67 36.54
CA SER A 785 -0.40 -9.28 37.87
C SER A 785 -1.37 -8.10 37.79
N LEU A 786 -2.16 -7.90 38.85
CA LEU A 786 -3.10 -6.78 38.91
C LEU A 786 -2.40 -5.42 38.82
N ASP A 787 -1.17 -5.32 39.31
CA ASP A 787 -0.34 -4.12 39.27
C ASP A 787 0.40 -3.92 37.93
N GLY A 788 0.32 -4.88 37.00
CA GLY A 788 0.95 -4.75 35.68
C GLY A 788 2.46 -5.03 35.62
N THR A 789 3.09 -5.43 36.71
CA THR A 789 4.58 -5.49 36.81
C THR A 789 5.19 -6.89 36.76
N GLN A 790 4.37 -7.94 36.92
CA GLN A 790 4.84 -9.33 36.93
C GLN A 790 4.03 -10.17 35.95
N PHE A 791 4.69 -11.13 35.30
CA PHE A 791 4.13 -11.85 34.16
C PHE A 791 4.22 -13.37 34.31
N PHE A 792 3.22 -14.05 33.76
CA PHE A 792 3.27 -15.46 33.43
C PHE A 792 3.67 -15.67 31.99
N TYR A 793 4.62 -16.60 31.78
CA TYR A 793 4.80 -17.22 30.47
C TYR A 793 3.72 -18.27 30.24
N THR A 794 3.47 -19.12 31.24
CA THR A 794 2.55 -20.26 31.18
C THR A 794 1.35 -20.08 32.11
N ASN A 795 0.16 -20.45 31.64
CA ASN A 795 -1.11 -20.25 32.38
C ASN A 795 -1.71 -21.61 32.80
N PRO A 796 -1.35 -22.17 33.98
CA PRO A 796 -1.84 -23.47 34.44
C PRO A 796 -3.32 -23.41 34.85
N LEU A 797 -3.98 -24.57 34.90
CA LEU A 797 -5.32 -24.71 35.49
C LEU A 797 -5.29 -25.37 36.87
N ARG A 798 -4.12 -25.86 37.30
CA ARG A 798 -3.88 -26.43 38.61
C ARG A 798 -2.46 -26.17 39.08
N VAL A 799 -2.31 -25.75 40.34
CA VAL A 799 -1.04 -25.60 41.04
C VAL A 799 -1.19 -26.26 42.41
N THR A 800 -0.28 -27.18 42.75
CA THR A 800 -0.21 -27.87 44.04
C THR A 800 1.13 -27.56 44.74
N ASP A 801 1.17 -27.70 46.05
CA ASP A 801 2.41 -27.57 46.82
C ASP A 801 2.60 -28.78 47.77
N PRO A 802 3.62 -29.64 47.55
CA PRO A 802 4.64 -29.57 46.51
C PRO A 802 4.11 -29.89 45.10
N MET A 803 4.83 -29.40 44.09
CA MET A 803 4.57 -29.78 42.69
C MET A 803 5.05 -31.22 42.45
N PRO A 804 4.25 -32.10 41.83
CA PRO A 804 4.65 -33.51 41.61
C PRO A 804 5.76 -33.67 40.55
N VAL A 805 6.02 -32.65 39.74
CA VAL A 805 7.03 -32.67 38.67
C VAL A 805 7.76 -31.33 38.61
N ALA A 806 9.06 -31.36 38.30
CA ALA A 806 9.80 -30.15 37.97
C ALA A 806 9.37 -29.60 36.61
N LEU A 807 9.14 -28.29 36.51
CA LEU A 807 8.66 -27.63 35.31
C LEU A 807 9.68 -26.56 34.88
N ARG A 808 9.79 -26.34 33.57
CA ARG A 808 10.81 -25.41 33.02
C ARG A 808 10.53 -23.94 33.38
N TRP A 809 9.26 -23.55 33.39
CA TRP A 809 8.84 -22.18 33.63
C TRP A 809 8.19 -22.03 35.00
N SER A 810 8.30 -20.82 35.56
CA SER A 810 7.73 -20.48 36.86
C SER A 810 6.20 -20.68 36.87
N ARG A 811 5.68 -21.12 38.02
CA ARG A 811 4.24 -21.16 38.34
C ARG A 811 3.80 -20.02 39.24
N THR A 812 4.67 -19.04 39.47
CA THR A 812 4.31 -17.69 39.94
C THR A 812 4.67 -16.66 38.88
N ARG A 813 4.00 -15.51 38.91
CA ARG A 813 4.38 -14.37 38.06
C ARG A 813 5.76 -13.86 38.46
N VAL A 814 6.52 -13.41 37.48
CA VAL A 814 7.89 -12.88 37.66
C VAL A 814 8.07 -11.62 36.82
N PRO A 815 8.92 -10.66 37.25
CA PRO A 815 9.13 -9.42 36.51
C PRO A 815 9.88 -9.63 35.18
N PHE A 816 10.68 -10.70 35.07
CA PHE A 816 11.46 -11.00 33.87
C PHE A 816 11.64 -12.51 33.65
N VAL A 817 11.68 -12.91 32.38
CA VAL A 817 12.01 -14.27 31.91
C VAL A 817 12.93 -14.17 30.69
N SER A 818 13.81 -15.16 30.49
CA SER A 818 14.78 -15.14 29.39
C SER A 818 14.15 -15.17 27.99
N SER A 819 12.90 -15.64 27.87
CA SER A 819 12.07 -15.53 26.66
C SER A 819 10.98 -14.49 26.94
N PHE A 820 11.27 -13.22 26.64
CA PHE A 820 10.45 -12.08 27.06
C PHE A 820 9.39 -11.68 26.03
N CYS A 821 8.87 -12.64 25.27
CA CYS A 821 7.89 -12.40 24.21
C CYS A 821 6.49 -12.05 24.75
N CYS A 822 6.11 -12.58 25.91
CA CYS A 822 4.78 -12.44 26.49
C CYS A 822 4.47 -11.01 26.98
N PRO A 823 5.36 -10.32 27.73
CA PRO A 823 5.04 -9.00 28.29
C PRO A 823 4.78 -7.89 27.25
N PRO A 824 5.63 -7.64 26.23
CA PRO A 824 5.31 -6.64 25.21
C PRO A 824 4.11 -7.06 24.33
N ASN A 825 3.86 -8.36 24.17
CA ASN A 825 2.67 -8.85 23.47
C ASN A 825 1.38 -8.60 24.26
N LEU A 826 1.41 -8.74 25.59
CA LEU A 826 0.33 -8.35 26.48
C LEU A 826 0.08 -6.84 26.41
N ALA A 827 1.15 -6.04 26.43
CA ALA A 827 1.04 -4.58 26.39
C ALA A 827 0.30 -4.11 25.14
N ARG A 828 0.68 -4.57 23.93
CA ARG A 828 -0.04 -4.20 22.70
C ARG A 828 -1.48 -4.70 22.68
N MET A 829 -1.75 -5.92 23.18
CA MET A 829 -3.11 -6.45 23.25
C MET A 829 -3.98 -5.59 24.16
N LEU A 830 -3.47 -5.15 25.33
CA LEU A 830 -4.22 -4.28 26.23
C LEU A 830 -4.36 -2.85 25.70
N ALA A 831 -3.38 -2.34 24.96
CA ALA A 831 -3.44 -1.03 24.32
C ALA A 831 -4.55 -0.99 23.25
N GLU A 832 -4.75 -2.09 22.53
CA GLU A 832 -5.68 -2.15 21.39
C GLU A 832 -7.03 -2.82 21.72
N VAL A 833 -7.24 -3.33 22.96
CA VAL A 833 -8.43 -4.13 23.30
C VAL A 833 -9.75 -3.37 23.11
N SER A 834 -9.74 -2.04 23.21
CA SER A 834 -10.90 -1.18 22.92
C SER A 834 -11.42 -1.36 21.49
N ASN A 835 -10.54 -1.58 20.52
CA ASN A 835 -10.91 -1.75 19.11
C ASN A 835 -11.69 -3.04 18.84
N TYR A 836 -11.60 -4.01 19.74
CA TYR A 836 -12.35 -5.26 19.65
C TYR A 836 -13.78 -5.11 20.17
N ALA A 837 -14.08 -4.03 20.89
CA ALA A 837 -15.42 -3.79 21.45
C ALA A 837 -16.45 -3.43 20.38
N TYR A 838 -16.00 -2.80 19.28
CA TYR A 838 -16.86 -2.35 18.20
C TYR A 838 -16.30 -2.76 16.84
N ALA A 839 -17.19 -2.84 15.85
CA ALA A 839 -16.80 -2.95 14.45
C ALA A 839 -17.86 -2.27 13.57
N LYS A 840 -17.56 -2.05 12.29
CA LYS A 840 -18.46 -1.36 11.36
C LYS A 840 -18.56 -2.06 10.01
N SER A 841 -19.75 -2.04 9.42
CA SER A 841 -19.95 -2.36 8.00
C SER A 841 -20.67 -1.18 7.31
N ALA A 842 -21.21 -1.36 6.10
CA ALA A 842 -21.71 -0.26 5.27
C ALA A 842 -22.69 0.68 6.01
N ASP A 843 -23.61 0.13 6.79
CA ASP A 843 -24.70 0.86 7.47
C ASP A 843 -24.98 0.31 8.87
N THR A 844 -24.01 -0.35 9.48
CA THR A 844 -24.18 -1.10 10.74
C THR A 844 -22.99 -0.87 11.66
N ILE A 845 -23.28 -0.63 12.94
CA ILE A 845 -22.32 -0.72 14.05
C ILE A 845 -22.54 -2.05 14.77
N TRP A 846 -21.47 -2.81 14.92
CA TRP A 846 -21.43 -4.08 15.64
C TRP A 846 -20.85 -3.82 17.03
N VAL A 847 -21.54 -4.28 18.06
CA VAL A 847 -21.11 -4.21 19.47
C VAL A 847 -20.74 -5.63 19.89
N ASN A 848 -19.44 -5.86 20.03
CA ASN A 848 -18.84 -7.17 20.18
C ASN A 848 -18.46 -7.45 21.64
N LEU A 849 -17.82 -6.51 22.33
CA LEU A 849 -17.49 -6.64 23.75
C LEU A 849 -18.30 -5.66 24.58
N TYR A 850 -18.49 -6.01 25.85
CA TYR A 850 -19.20 -5.22 26.83
C TYR A 850 -18.24 -4.69 27.89
N GLY A 851 -18.17 -3.38 28.05
CA GLY A 851 -17.38 -2.61 29.00
C GLY A 851 -17.64 -1.11 28.85
N GLY A 852 -17.61 -0.37 29.96
CA GLY A 852 -17.82 1.08 29.96
C GLY A 852 -16.93 1.79 28.94
N SER A 853 -17.55 2.40 27.92
CA SER A 853 -16.79 2.96 26.78
C SER A 853 -17.54 4.06 26.01
N THR A 854 -16.79 4.85 25.26
CA THR A 854 -17.31 5.73 24.21
C THR A 854 -16.78 5.32 22.85
N LEU A 855 -17.64 5.36 21.85
CA LEU A 855 -17.31 5.22 20.43
C LEU A 855 -17.56 6.57 19.73
N ALA A 856 -16.58 7.06 18.99
CA ALA A 856 -16.74 8.17 18.05
C ALA A 856 -16.18 7.74 16.69
N THR A 857 -17.06 7.42 15.75
CA THR A 857 -16.67 6.82 14.46
C THR A 857 -17.45 7.42 13.30
N LYS A 858 -17.03 7.05 12.09
CA LYS A 858 -17.79 7.26 10.86
C LYS A 858 -18.07 5.92 10.19
N LEU A 859 -19.30 5.76 9.69
CA LEU A 859 -19.62 4.69 8.75
C LEU A 859 -18.86 4.90 7.43
N PRO A 860 -18.73 3.86 6.57
CA PRO A 860 -18.01 3.97 5.30
C PRO A 860 -18.50 5.06 4.35
N ASP A 861 -19.76 5.50 4.45
CA ASP A 861 -20.33 6.61 3.68
C ASP A 861 -19.99 8.00 4.26
N GLY A 862 -19.25 8.06 5.38
CA GLY A 862 -18.88 9.27 6.10
C GLY A 862 -19.85 9.68 7.20
N THR A 863 -20.95 8.95 7.41
CA THR A 863 -21.96 9.27 8.44
C THR A 863 -21.34 9.22 9.85
N PRO A 864 -21.35 10.32 10.62
CA PRO A 864 -20.83 10.33 11.98
C PRO A 864 -21.78 9.62 12.95
N ILE A 865 -21.20 8.79 13.83
CA ILE A 865 -21.91 8.09 14.90
C ILE A 865 -21.11 8.24 16.18
N LYS A 866 -21.79 8.62 17.27
CA LYS A 866 -21.24 8.55 18.62
C LYS A 866 -22.12 7.70 19.52
N LEU A 867 -21.52 6.76 20.23
CA LEU A 867 -22.19 5.90 21.22
C LEU A 867 -21.48 5.99 22.57
N THR A 868 -22.24 5.75 23.64
CA THR A 868 -21.69 5.46 24.97
C THR A 868 -22.25 4.12 25.41
N GLN A 869 -21.41 3.29 26.03
CA GLN A 869 -21.82 2.08 26.72
C GLN A 869 -21.59 2.25 28.22
N GLU A 870 -22.61 1.94 29.02
CA GLU A 870 -22.57 1.97 30.48
C GLU A 870 -22.91 0.56 30.98
N THR A 871 -21.99 -0.07 31.71
CA THR A 871 -22.16 -1.44 32.21
C THR A 871 -21.14 -1.80 33.29
N GLU A 872 -21.54 -2.69 34.20
CA GLU A 872 -20.63 -3.35 35.16
C GLU A 872 -20.12 -4.70 34.63
N TYR A 873 -20.24 -4.97 33.33
CA TYR A 873 -19.67 -6.17 32.71
C TYR A 873 -18.16 -6.28 33.03
N PRO A 874 -17.65 -7.47 33.40
CA PRO A 874 -18.28 -8.80 33.35
C PRO A 874 -19.01 -9.22 34.65
N TRP A 875 -19.22 -8.31 35.59
CA TRP A 875 -19.85 -8.60 36.89
C TRP A 875 -21.38 -8.55 36.82
N ASN A 876 -21.92 -7.73 35.94
CA ASN A 876 -23.36 -7.66 35.67
C ASN A 876 -23.61 -7.72 34.15
N GLY A 877 -24.71 -8.34 33.73
CA GLY A 877 -25.09 -8.47 32.33
C GLY A 877 -26.02 -7.37 31.82
N GLN A 878 -26.29 -6.35 32.64
CA GLN A 878 -27.00 -5.15 32.22
C GLN A 878 -26.06 -4.21 31.46
N VAL A 879 -26.42 -3.89 30.22
CA VAL A 879 -25.66 -3.03 29.32
C VAL A 879 -26.59 -1.97 28.77
N ARG A 880 -26.25 -0.70 28.96
CA ARG A 880 -26.93 0.41 28.30
C ARG A 880 -26.05 0.97 27.20
N VAL A 881 -26.57 1.02 25.98
CA VAL A 881 -25.97 1.74 24.85
C VAL A 881 -26.78 2.99 24.58
N THR A 882 -26.14 4.16 24.64
CA THR A 882 -26.77 5.46 24.37
C THR A 882 -26.24 6.04 23.07
N VAL A 883 -27.13 6.42 22.15
CA VAL A 883 -26.75 7.16 20.93
C VAL A 883 -26.52 8.63 21.31
N LYS A 884 -25.29 9.12 21.17
CA LYS A 884 -24.92 10.52 21.45
C LYS A 884 -24.98 11.39 20.20
N GLU A 885 -24.68 10.83 19.02
CA GLU A 885 -24.72 11.53 17.75
C GLU A 885 -25.15 10.59 16.61
N SER A 886 -25.98 11.09 15.70
CA SER A 886 -26.57 10.39 14.56
C SER A 886 -26.90 11.41 13.45
N SER A 887 -26.76 11.02 12.17
CA SER A 887 -27.09 11.87 11.01
C SER A 887 -28.59 11.94 10.69
N GLY A 888 -29.45 11.23 11.45
CA GLY A 888 -30.88 11.10 11.17
C GLY A 888 -31.21 10.12 10.04
N GLN A 889 -30.22 9.50 9.42
CA GLN A 889 -30.42 8.35 8.53
C GLN A 889 -30.57 7.05 9.35
N PRO A 890 -31.33 6.06 8.84
CA PRO A 890 -31.45 4.77 9.53
C PRO A 890 -30.13 3.99 9.47
N PHE A 891 -29.69 3.46 10.61
CA PHE A 891 -28.57 2.53 10.68
C PHE A 891 -28.88 1.39 11.67
N ALA A 892 -28.16 0.28 11.54
CA ALA A 892 -28.32 -0.87 12.41
C ALA A 892 -27.33 -0.87 13.58
N LEU A 893 -27.82 -1.18 14.78
CA LEU A 893 -27.01 -1.62 15.91
C LEU A 893 -27.12 -3.14 16.01
N LYS A 894 -25.99 -3.86 15.90
CA LYS A 894 -25.91 -5.30 16.12
C LYS A 894 -25.24 -5.59 17.46
N LEU A 895 -26.02 -6.08 18.42
CA LEU A 895 -25.55 -6.44 19.76
C LEU A 895 -25.25 -7.94 19.81
N ARG A 896 -24.02 -8.35 20.15
CA ARG A 896 -23.70 -9.78 20.29
C ARG A 896 -24.45 -10.39 21.47
N ILE A 897 -25.23 -11.44 21.25
CA ILE A 897 -25.79 -12.24 22.35
C ILE A 897 -24.80 -13.39 22.61
N PRO A 898 -24.06 -13.39 23.74
CA PRO A 898 -22.97 -14.35 23.95
C PRO A 898 -23.45 -15.80 23.97
N GLY A 899 -22.68 -16.72 23.38
CA GLY A 899 -23.06 -18.14 23.30
C GLY A 899 -23.19 -18.86 24.66
N TRP A 900 -22.65 -18.29 25.74
CA TRP A 900 -22.81 -18.81 27.10
C TRP A 900 -24.16 -18.44 27.75
N ALA A 901 -24.85 -17.43 27.22
CA ALA A 901 -26.13 -16.96 27.76
C ALA A 901 -27.24 -18.00 27.50
N LYS A 902 -28.25 -18.03 28.39
CA LYS A 902 -29.44 -18.88 28.19
C LYS A 902 -30.56 -18.15 27.43
N SER A 903 -30.66 -16.85 27.68
CA SER A 903 -31.58 -15.91 27.06
C SER A 903 -31.00 -14.51 27.22
N ALA A 904 -31.56 -13.53 26.50
CA ALA A 904 -31.34 -12.12 26.76
C ALA A 904 -32.59 -11.34 26.36
N SER A 905 -32.74 -10.14 26.91
CA SER A 905 -33.84 -9.24 26.54
C SER A 905 -33.32 -7.84 26.31
N ALA A 906 -33.99 -7.09 25.43
CA ALA A 906 -33.61 -5.72 25.11
C ALA A 906 -34.83 -4.78 25.21
N ARG A 907 -34.57 -3.51 25.52
CA ARG A 907 -35.54 -2.41 25.49
C ARG A 907 -34.94 -1.25 24.75
N VAL A 908 -35.76 -0.54 23.95
CA VAL A 908 -35.35 0.72 23.33
C VAL A 908 -36.12 1.85 23.97
N ASN A 909 -35.43 2.89 24.44
CA ASN A 909 -36.00 4.06 25.11
C ASN A 909 -36.95 3.71 26.26
N LEU A 910 -36.57 2.72 27.09
CA LEU A 910 -37.38 2.18 28.19
C LEU A 910 -38.79 1.70 27.78
N GLY A 911 -39.00 1.38 26.50
CA GLY A 911 -40.23 0.75 26.01
C GLY A 911 -40.40 -0.72 26.45
N PRO A 912 -41.34 -1.46 25.82
CA PRO A 912 -41.56 -2.87 26.12
C PRO A 912 -40.29 -3.71 25.94
N SER A 913 -40.06 -4.64 26.88
CA SER A 913 -39.00 -5.65 26.76
C SER A 913 -39.32 -6.59 25.61
N VAL A 914 -38.34 -6.82 24.74
CA VAL A 914 -38.40 -7.85 23.69
C VAL A 914 -37.33 -8.90 23.96
N GLU A 915 -37.63 -10.15 23.67
CA GLU A 915 -36.62 -11.21 23.62
C GLU A 915 -35.68 -10.96 22.44
N THR A 916 -34.38 -11.17 22.64
CA THR A 916 -33.38 -10.96 21.58
C THR A 916 -33.27 -12.14 20.64
N SER A 917 -32.35 -12.07 19.67
CA SER A 917 -31.91 -13.23 18.90
C SER A 917 -31.35 -14.35 19.81
N PRO A 918 -31.32 -15.61 19.33
CA PRO A 918 -30.74 -16.71 20.09
C PRO A 918 -29.28 -16.45 20.51
N PRO A 919 -28.82 -17.00 21.65
CA PRO A 919 -27.42 -16.97 22.05
C PRO A 919 -26.47 -17.47 20.94
N GLY A 920 -25.28 -16.88 20.86
CA GLY A 920 -24.29 -17.17 19.82
C GLY A 920 -24.60 -16.48 18.48
N THR A 921 -25.39 -15.40 18.49
CA THR A 921 -25.75 -14.61 17.30
C THR A 921 -25.69 -13.11 17.59
N TYR A 922 -25.99 -12.28 16.59
CA TYR A 922 -26.18 -10.84 16.78
C TYR A 922 -27.67 -10.48 16.74
N PHE A 923 -28.10 -9.67 17.70
CA PHE A 923 -29.42 -9.05 17.73
C PHE A 923 -29.38 -7.70 17.00
N GLU A 924 -30.12 -7.60 15.89
CA GLU A 924 -30.13 -6.41 15.03
C GLU A 924 -31.29 -5.47 15.39
N LEU A 925 -30.94 -4.20 15.61
CA LEU A 925 -31.87 -3.10 15.78
C LEU A 925 -31.63 -2.04 14.70
N ARG A 926 -32.43 -2.08 13.62
CA ARG A 926 -32.38 -1.09 12.54
C ARG A 926 -33.43 0.00 12.74
N ARG A 927 -32.98 1.23 12.96
CA ARG A 927 -33.85 2.38 13.28
C ARG A 927 -33.24 3.67 12.77
N THR A 928 -34.07 4.71 12.65
CA THR A 928 -33.60 6.09 12.65
C THR A 928 -33.38 6.52 14.09
N TRP A 929 -32.13 6.65 14.49
CA TRP A 929 -31.73 6.97 15.86
C TRP A 929 -31.66 8.48 16.07
N LYS A 930 -32.09 8.94 17.24
CA LYS A 930 -31.91 10.31 17.73
C LYS A 930 -30.87 10.33 18.85
N ALA A 931 -30.18 11.47 18.97
CA ALA A 931 -29.34 11.70 20.14
C ALA A 931 -30.19 11.59 21.43
N GLY A 932 -29.71 10.79 22.38
CA GLY A 932 -30.43 10.44 23.61
C GLY A 932 -31.22 9.14 23.54
N ASP A 933 -31.38 8.51 22.37
CA ASP A 933 -31.99 7.18 22.30
C ASP A 933 -31.10 6.16 23.04
N THR A 934 -31.73 5.23 23.75
CA THR A 934 -31.06 4.19 24.55
C THR A 934 -31.48 2.80 24.11
N VAL A 935 -30.55 1.85 24.20
CA VAL A 935 -30.81 0.41 24.16
C VAL A 935 -30.32 -0.19 25.46
N ASP A 936 -31.26 -0.72 26.25
CA ASP A 936 -30.97 -1.46 27.49
C ASP A 936 -31.02 -2.95 27.17
N LEU A 937 -29.88 -3.62 27.23
CA LEU A 937 -29.72 -5.06 27.05
C LEU A 937 -29.51 -5.71 28.43
N ASP A 938 -30.28 -6.75 28.73
CA ASP A 938 -30.17 -7.57 29.93
C ASP A 938 -29.79 -9.00 29.55
N ILE A 939 -28.59 -9.41 29.99
CA ILE A 939 -28.04 -10.74 29.76
C ILE A 939 -27.90 -11.45 31.12
N PRO A 940 -28.85 -12.33 31.51
CA PRO A 940 -28.74 -13.08 32.76
C PRO A 940 -27.42 -13.86 32.89
N MET A 941 -26.72 -13.66 34.01
CA MET A 941 -25.43 -14.29 34.33
C MET A 941 -25.53 -15.26 35.51
N PRO A 942 -26.21 -16.42 35.36
CA PRO A 942 -26.23 -17.43 36.40
C PRO A 942 -24.83 -18.06 36.57
N VAL A 943 -24.54 -18.54 37.77
CA VAL A 943 -23.41 -19.45 37.98
C VAL A 943 -23.72 -20.78 37.28
N GLN A 944 -22.73 -21.32 36.57
CA GLN A 944 -22.83 -22.55 35.79
C GLN A 944 -21.72 -23.51 36.20
N LEU A 945 -22.09 -24.76 36.46
CA LEU A 945 -21.16 -25.88 36.51
C LEU A 945 -20.94 -26.40 35.09
N ILE A 946 -19.67 -26.56 34.71
CA ILE A 946 -19.25 -26.98 33.37
C ILE A 946 -18.52 -28.32 33.47
N GLU A 947 -18.95 -29.28 32.66
CA GLU A 947 -18.26 -30.55 32.45
C GLU A 947 -17.48 -30.49 31.13
N ALA A 948 -16.33 -31.16 31.08
CA ALA A 948 -15.61 -31.37 29.83
C ALA A 948 -16.11 -32.61 29.10
N ASN A 949 -15.79 -32.71 27.81
CA ASN A 949 -15.97 -33.97 27.06
C ASN A 949 -15.24 -35.11 27.80
N PRO A 950 -15.85 -36.31 27.99
CA PRO A 950 -15.23 -37.43 28.70
C PRO A 950 -13.88 -37.91 28.14
N LEU A 951 -13.55 -37.58 26.89
CA LEU A 951 -12.24 -37.86 26.30
C LEU A 951 -11.11 -36.98 26.87
N VAL A 952 -11.44 -35.92 27.61
CA VAL A 952 -10.47 -35.12 28.35
C VAL A 952 -10.19 -35.78 29.71
N GLU A 953 -9.28 -36.74 29.69
CA GLU A 953 -8.96 -37.64 30.82
C GLU A 953 -8.66 -36.87 32.13
N ASP A 954 -7.92 -35.76 32.05
CA ASP A 954 -7.51 -34.94 33.22
C ASP A 954 -8.66 -34.27 33.98
N THR A 955 -9.86 -34.26 33.40
CA THR A 955 -11.08 -33.63 33.96
C THR A 955 -12.19 -34.62 34.28
N LEU A 956 -11.93 -35.93 34.17
CA LEU A 956 -12.89 -36.95 34.56
C LEU A 956 -13.33 -36.76 36.02
N ASN A 957 -14.65 -36.84 36.23
CA ASN A 957 -15.32 -36.59 37.51
C ASN A 957 -14.97 -35.25 38.16
N GLN A 958 -14.74 -34.22 37.34
CA GLN A 958 -14.50 -32.86 37.80
C GLN A 958 -15.44 -31.89 37.11
N VAL A 959 -15.71 -30.79 37.79
CA VAL A 959 -16.48 -29.66 37.26
C VAL A 959 -15.67 -28.38 37.41
N ALA A 960 -15.87 -27.46 36.49
CA ALA A 960 -15.38 -26.09 36.59
C ALA A 960 -16.57 -25.13 36.77
N VAL A 961 -16.32 -23.98 37.39
CA VAL A 961 -17.36 -22.98 37.65
C VAL A 961 -17.17 -21.78 36.72
N LYS A 962 -18.23 -21.38 36.03
CA LYS A 962 -18.28 -20.18 35.19
C LYS A 962 -19.43 -19.27 35.62
N ARG A 963 -19.25 -17.96 35.40
CA ARG A 963 -20.34 -16.99 35.43
C ARG A 963 -20.11 -15.95 34.34
N GLY A 964 -21.02 -15.89 33.38
CA GLY A 964 -20.80 -15.10 32.17
C GLY A 964 -19.55 -15.57 31.40
N PRO A 965 -18.69 -14.65 30.92
CA PRO A 965 -17.47 -15.02 30.22
C PRO A 965 -16.34 -15.48 31.17
N VAL A 966 -16.50 -15.32 32.49
CA VAL A 966 -15.44 -15.51 33.48
C VAL A 966 -15.43 -16.95 34.00
N VAL A 967 -14.27 -17.58 33.94
CA VAL A 967 -13.96 -18.85 34.62
C VAL A 967 -13.48 -18.56 36.03
N TYR A 968 -13.92 -19.35 37.00
CA TYR A 968 -13.53 -19.20 38.40
C TYR A 968 -12.55 -20.29 38.82
N CYS A 969 -11.77 -19.99 39.85
CA CYS A 969 -10.86 -20.93 40.50
C CYS A 969 -10.97 -20.81 42.02
N LEU A 970 -10.47 -21.83 42.71
CA LEU A 970 -10.32 -21.84 44.16
C LEU A 970 -8.82 -21.77 44.49
N GLU A 971 -8.43 -20.81 45.32
CA GLU A 971 -7.06 -20.74 45.85
C GLU A 971 -7.01 -21.14 47.33
N SER A 972 -5.88 -21.69 47.76
CA SER A 972 -5.66 -22.05 49.17
C SER A 972 -5.89 -20.93 50.21
N PRO A 973 -5.67 -19.63 49.95
CA PRO A 973 -6.02 -18.57 50.90
C PRO A 973 -7.54 -18.44 51.18
N ASP A 974 -8.38 -19.01 50.32
CA ASP A 974 -9.84 -19.00 50.46
C ASP A 974 -10.37 -20.26 51.16
N LEU A 975 -9.46 -21.05 51.77
CA LEU A 975 -9.76 -22.29 52.48
C LEU A 975 -9.35 -22.22 53.95
N PRO A 976 -10.03 -22.99 54.83
CA PRO A 976 -9.59 -23.16 56.22
C PRO A 976 -8.18 -23.75 56.29
N GLU A 977 -7.46 -23.42 57.36
CA GLU A 977 -6.14 -23.99 57.63
C GLU A 977 -6.17 -25.53 57.62
N GLY A 978 -5.20 -26.14 56.94
CA GLY A 978 -5.09 -27.60 56.79
C GLY A 978 -5.96 -28.21 55.68
N VAL A 979 -6.87 -27.46 55.06
CA VAL A 979 -7.64 -27.92 53.89
C VAL A 979 -6.90 -27.54 52.61
N ARG A 980 -6.58 -28.53 51.77
CA ARG A 980 -5.94 -28.30 50.47
C ARG A 980 -6.96 -28.25 49.35
N VAL A 981 -6.62 -27.55 48.26
CA VAL A 981 -7.53 -27.38 47.12
C VAL A 981 -7.92 -28.72 46.50
N MET A 982 -6.99 -29.69 46.47
CA MET A 982 -7.21 -31.03 45.90
C MET A 982 -8.16 -31.91 46.71
N ASP A 983 -8.42 -31.55 47.96
CA ASP A 983 -9.29 -32.30 48.87
C ASP A 983 -10.73 -31.76 48.83
N VAL A 984 -10.98 -30.68 48.08
CA VAL A 984 -12.29 -30.05 47.93
C VAL A 984 -13.06 -30.62 46.72
N SER A 985 -14.35 -30.91 46.93
CA SER A 985 -15.30 -31.34 45.92
C SER A 985 -16.54 -30.44 45.89
N VAL A 986 -17.18 -30.38 44.72
CA VAL A 986 -18.34 -29.54 44.41
C VAL A 986 -19.59 -30.42 44.35
N PRO A 987 -20.56 -30.24 45.26
CA PRO A 987 -21.86 -30.90 45.16
C PRO A 987 -22.59 -30.53 43.86
N ALA A 988 -23.25 -31.49 43.22
CA ALA A 988 -24.02 -31.22 41.99
C ALA A 988 -25.15 -30.18 42.17
N ASN A 989 -25.67 -30.03 43.39
CA ASN A 989 -26.69 -29.05 43.76
C ASN A 989 -26.13 -27.84 44.53
N VAL A 990 -24.83 -27.56 44.41
CA VAL A 990 -24.19 -26.42 45.07
C VAL A 990 -24.93 -25.12 44.72
N ASP A 991 -25.12 -24.28 45.72
CA ASP A 991 -25.61 -22.92 45.55
C ASP A 991 -24.45 -21.94 45.77
N LEU A 992 -23.93 -21.40 44.68
CA LEU A 992 -22.85 -20.41 44.68
C LEU A 992 -23.43 -19.04 44.36
N GLN A 993 -23.28 -18.11 45.29
CA GLN A 993 -23.84 -16.77 45.20
C GLN A 993 -22.77 -15.77 44.78
N ALA A 994 -23.06 -15.01 43.72
CA ALA A 994 -22.16 -13.98 43.24
C ALA A 994 -22.26 -12.72 44.12
N ARG A 995 -21.10 -12.22 44.57
CA ARG A 995 -21.00 -10.97 45.32
C ARG A 995 -19.85 -10.14 44.74
N TYR A 996 -20.16 -8.93 44.30
CA TYR A 996 -19.12 -7.96 43.94
C TYR A 996 -18.48 -7.41 45.21
N ASP A 997 -17.15 -7.40 45.24
CA ASP A 997 -16.33 -6.90 46.33
C ASP A 997 -15.25 -5.98 45.76
N GLU A 998 -15.41 -4.67 46.01
CA GLU A 998 -14.50 -3.65 45.50
C GLU A 998 -13.08 -3.72 46.12
N GLN A 999 -12.98 -4.24 47.35
CA GLN A 999 -11.70 -4.32 48.08
C GLN A 999 -10.93 -5.60 47.77
N LEU A 1000 -11.62 -6.65 47.36
CA LEU A 1000 -11.00 -7.90 46.95
C LEU A 1000 -10.37 -7.76 45.55
N LEU A 1001 -9.05 -7.92 45.48
CA LEU A 1001 -8.31 -8.08 44.21
C LEU A 1001 -8.59 -6.97 43.18
N GLY A 1002 -8.74 -5.72 43.63
CA GLY A 1002 -8.99 -4.56 42.76
C GLY A 1002 -10.43 -4.40 42.27
N GLY A 1003 -11.36 -5.17 42.83
CA GLY A 1003 -12.79 -5.14 42.49
C GLY A 1003 -13.18 -6.31 41.59
N VAL A 1004 -13.69 -7.38 42.19
CA VAL A 1004 -14.13 -8.58 41.47
C VAL A 1004 -15.47 -9.09 41.98
N ALA A 1005 -16.22 -9.80 41.13
CA ALA A 1005 -17.28 -10.66 41.62
C ALA A 1005 -16.67 -11.97 42.12
N ALA A 1006 -16.79 -12.25 43.41
CA ALA A 1006 -16.47 -13.54 43.99
C ALA A 1006 -17.73 -14.43 44.04
N LEU A 1007 -17.54 -15.75 44.10
CA LEU A 1007 -18.63 -16.70 44.33
C LEU A 1007 -18.48 -17.30 45.72
N ASP A 1008 -19.36 -16.89 46.62
CA ASP A 1008 -19.40 -17.40 47.99
C ASP A 1008 -20.35 -18.60 48.06
N GLY A 1009 -19.97 -19.63 48.81
CA GLY A 1009 -20.83 -20.79 49.01
C GLY A 1009 -20.21 -21.84 49.91
N THR A 1010 -20.83 -23.02 49.93
CA THR A 1010 -20.37 -24.16 50.73
C THR A 1010 -20.05 -25.33 49.82
N LEU A 1011 -18.78 -25.76 49.83
CA LEU A 1011 -18.29 -26.96 49.17
C LEU A 1011 -18.06 -28.07 50.20
N LEU A 1012 -17.54 -29.20 49.76
CA LEU A 1012 -17.21 -30.33 50.63
C LEU A 1012 -15.71 -30.57 50.63
N ALA A 1013 -15.11 -30.71 51.81
CA ALA A 1013 -13.71 -31.08 51.98
C ALA A 1013 -13.65 -32.53 52.46
N ARG A 1014 -12.85 -33.35 51.80
CA ARG A 1014 -12.48 -34.67 52.31
C ARG A 1014 -11.34 -34.51 53.31
N PRO A 1015 -11.30 -35.32 54.38
CA PRO A 1015 -10.17 -35.33 55.29
C PRO A 1015 -8.87 -35.54 54.52
N ALA A 1016 -7.84 -34.74 54.85
CA ALA A 1016 -6.52 -34.89 54.26
C ALA A 1016 -5.99 -36.30 54.59
N ASP A 1017 -5.85 -37.11 53.55
CA ASP A 1017 -5.42 -38.49 53.68
C ASP A 1017 -3.88 -38.57 53.71
N GLU A 1018 -3.31 -39.23 54.71
CA GLU A 1018 -1.88 -39.54 54.72
C GLU A 1018 -1.57 -40.60 53.65
N TRP A 1019 -0.77 -40.20 52.65
CA TRP A 1019 -0.24 -41.06 51.59
C TRP A 1019 1.23 -41.46 51.84
N GLN A 1020 1.77 -41.21 53.04
CA GLN A 1020 3.19 -41.35 53.32
C GLN A 1020 3.65 -42.81 53.13
N GLY A 1021 4.54 -43.03 52.16
CA GLY A 1021 5.08 -44.36 51.83
C GLY A 1021 4.13 -45.28 51.06
N GLN A 1022 2.95 -44.81 50.61
CA GLN A 1022 1.97 -45.62 49.89
C GLN A 1022 1.64 -45.02 48.52
N LEU A 1023 1.89 -45.77 47.44
CA LEU A 1023 1.45 -45.40 46.08
C LEU A 1023 0.00 -45.81 45.80
N TYR A 1024 -0.45 -46.94 46.36
CA TYR A 1024 -1.81 -47.48 46.23
C TYR A 1024 -2.31 -47.95 47.60
N ARG A 1025 -3.61 -47.79 47.86
CA ARG A 1025 -4.29 -48.25 49.09
C ARG A 1025 -5.76 -48.61 48.80
N GLU A 1026 -6.38 -49.38 49.68
CA GLU A 1026 -7.82 -49.67 49.61
C GLU A 1026 -8.65 -48.37 49.75
N LEU A 1027 -9.77 -48.29 49.02
CA LEU A 1027 -10.65 -47.12 49.05
C LEU A 1027 -11.16 -46.87 50.48
N LYS A 1028 -10.78 -45.73 51.06
CA LYS A 1028 -11.36 -45.25 52.32
C LYS A 1028 -12.60 -44.42 52.04
N THR A 1029 -13.72 -44.79 52.66
CA THR A 1029 -14.95 -44.00 52.65
C THR A 1029 -14.94 -43.05 53.85
N SER A 1030 -14.58 -41.80 53.61
CA SER A 1030 -14.71 -40.72 54.60
C SER A 1030 -15.89 -39.82 54.22
N THR A 1031 -16.73 -39.46 55.18
CA THR A 1031 -17.77 -38.46 54.97
C THR A 1031 -17.13 -37.09 54.74
N PRO A 1032 -17.34 -36.45 53.57
CA PRO A 1032 -16.86 -35.09 53.35
C PRO A 1032 -17.53 -34.11 54.31
N THR A 1033 -16.80 -33.09 54.76
CA THR A 1033 -17.31 -32.05 55.66
C THR A 1033 -17.58 -30.74 54.91
N PRO A 1034 -18.66 -30.01 55.21
CA PRO A 1034 -18.90 -28.70 54.63
C PRO A 1034 -17.78 -27.70 54.92
N VAL A 1035 -17.35 -26.98 53.88
CA VAL A 1035 -16.34 -25.91 53.94
C VAL A 1035 -16.89 -24.68 53.23
N LYS A 1036 -16.85 -23.53 53.92
CA LYS A 1036 -17.14 -22.24 53.27
C LYS A 1036 -15.98 -21.90 52.35
N VAL A 1037 -16.31 -21.49 51.14
CA VAL A 1037 -15.31 -21.07 50.14
C VAL A 1037 -15.67 -19.73 49.56
N GLN A 1038 -14.65 -19.08 49.04
CA GLN A 1038 -14.76 -17.94 48.14
C GLN A 1038 -14.02 -18.28 46.86
N MET A 1039 -14.74 -18.51 45.77
CA MET A 1039 -14.10 -18.70 44.46
C MET A 1039 -13.89 -17.35 43.80
N ILE A 1040 -12.73 -17.16 43.18
CA ILE A 1040 -12.34 -15.91 42.52
C ILE A 1040 -12.19 -16.11 41.01
N PRO A 1041 -12.28 -15.05 40.19
CA PRO A 1041 -11.98 -15.12 38.77
C PRO A 1041 -10.58 -15.68 38.50
N TYR A 1042 -10.48 -16.59 37.54
CA TYR A 1042 -9.21 -17.22 37.16
C TYR A 1042 -8.15 -16.19 36.80
N CYS A 1043 -8.48 -15.13 36.07
CA CYS A 1043 -7.50 -14.13 35.63
C CYS A 1043 -6.79 -13.39 36.77
N VAL A 1044 -7.36 -13.36 37.98
CA VAL A 1044 -6.79 -12.61 39.12
C VAL A 1044 -6.10 -13.50 40.16
N TRP A 1045 -6.01 -14.82 39.94
CA TRP A 1045 -5.26 -15.74 40.80
C TRP A 1045 -3.79 -15.33 40.97
N ALA A 1046 -3.10 -15.84 42.01
CA ALA A 1046 -1.69 -15.57 42.29
C ALA A 1046 -1.33 -14.08 42.45
N ASN A 1047 -2.26 -13.27 42.99
CA ASN A 1047 -2.00 -11.87 43.41
C ASN A 1047 -1.96 -11.70 44.94
N ARG A 1048 -2.00 -12.81 45.70
CA ARG A 1048 -1.99 -12.82 47.18
C ARG A 1048 -0.82 -13.64 47.76
N GLY A 1049 0.25 -13.78 46.99
CA GLY A 1049 1.40 -14.62 47.33
C GLY A 1049 1.31 -16.04 46.74
N LYS A 1050 2.22 -16.92 47.18
CA LYS A 1050 2.26 -18.32 46.74
C LYS A 1050 1.04 -19.07 47.29
N SER A 1051 0.29 -19.71 46.42
CA SER A 1051 -0.95 -20.45 46.75
C SER A 1051 -1.06 -21.72 45.90
N GLU A 1052 -1.74 -22.73 46.43
CA GLU A 1052 -2.37 -23.74 45.58
C GLU A 1052 -3.57 -23.12 44.85
N MET A 1053 -3.89 -23.62 43.66
CA MET A 1053 -5.01 -23.17 42.85
C MET A 1053 -5.57 -24.33 42.01
N SER A 1054 -6.89 -24.40 41.82
CA SER A 1054 -7.49 -25.30 40.82
C SER A 1054 -8.75 -24.69 40.20
N VAL A 1055 -8.86 -24.79 38.87
CA VAL A 1055 -10.07 -24.48 38.10
C VAL A 1055 -11.04 -25.67 38.12
N TRP A 1056 -10.50 -26.88 37.94
CA TRP A 1056 -11.28 -28.12 37.95
C TRP A 1056 -11.25 -28.72 39.35
N LEU A 1057 -12.43 -28.86 39.96
CA LEU A 1057 -12.63 -29.46 41.27
C LEU A 1057 -13.39 -30.77 41.13
N ARG A 1058 -13.18 -31.72 42.04
CA ARG A 1058 -13.90 -33.00 42.01
C ARG A 1058 -15.40 -32.76 42.09
N ARG A 1059 -16.19 -33.49 41.29
CA ARG A 1059 -17.64 -33.53 41.43
C ARG A 1059 -17.98 -34.49 42.57
N GLU A 1060 -18.82 -34.07 43.52
CA GLU A 1060 -19.38 -34.95 44.56
C GLU A 1060 -20.77 -35.45 44.17
#